data_AF-A0A9W7I6R5-F1
#
_entry.id   AF-A0A9W7I6R5-F1
#
_cell.length_a   1.000
_cell.length_b   1.000
_cell.length_c   1.000
_cell.angle_alpha   90.00
_cell.angle_beta   90.00
_cell.angle_gamma   90.00
#
_symmetry.space_group_name_H-M   'P 1'
#
loop_
_entity.id
_entity.type
_entity.pdbx_description
1 polymer ?
#
loop_
_entity_poly.entity_id
_entity_poly.type
_entity_poly.pdbx_seq_one_letter_code
_entity_poly.pdbx_strand_id
1 'polypeptide(L)'
;MLLKPYRTSSVDWKPSPVVALATSANDSLVAAAREDGTLEIWLVSPGSVGWHHQLTIHGDSTCRVSSLVWCCVGSKGLSSGRLFSSSIDGSISEWDLFNLKQKIVLESIGVSIWQMAVAPVIKPPAPDEPRSQHFGNGYLNDKHEYNESDDTETSEDEDASDSEQVHLKQQVIDDRRVAIACDDGAVRIYTISNFDKFMYHKSLPRVSGRALSVTWSHDSTRIYSGSSDGLIRCWNADSGHEVFRSTVDLGGLGSGPELCIWSLLSLRCGTVVSADSTGSVQFWNGDNGTLLQAHSNHKGDVNALAAAPSQNRVFSAGSDGQVILYKLCTEKLQTCDDKSSTEMMKKWVYVGYVRAHTHDVRALTMAVPISSEGSSSDEAKDLLDEQGKKVKRVRREKKPLDFSYGKWARFGVPMLVSAGDDAKLFAYSAQEFTRFSPHDVCPAPQRVPMQLVVNTRFSQTSFLLVQASYWLDVLSVRVPDVGSGSYGGLATTNLVARVKSKASRKIICSAMSNSGEFFGYSDQIRPSLFALSRQASQSTWTISKRQLPQDLPSAHSMAFTSDGVRLLIAGHDRRIYVVDLGDLKLLHTFILCRGENDKDGSLEEPPITKMFTSSDCQWLAAINCFGDIYIFSLETQRQHWFISRLDGASVTAGGFPPQDRNVLIITTSSNQFYIFDVEARQLGEWSMQHSFTLPRRYQEFPGEVIGLSFCPSSKSSSVVVHSSRAMCSIDFGKPVDEDEENELVNGALLKFQGLTNMKWKHWLRENRQSRKSNFDIVVFRDPVLFMGYLSKHSILIVDKPWMEVVKSFDSAPVQRHVFGS
;
A
#
# COMPACT_ATOMS: atom_id res chain seq x y z
N MET A 1 12.46 -2.96 -35.75
CA MET A 1 13.75 -2.26 -35.63
C MET A 1 13.98 -2.09 -34.13
N LEU A 2 15.16 -2.41 -33.59
CA LEU A 2 15.38 -2.41 -32.14
C LEU A 2 15.37 -0.97 -31.58
N LEU A 3 14.63 -0.74 -30.50
CA LEU A 3 14.64 0.52 -29.76
C LEU A 3 16.04 0.78 -29.19
N LYS A 4 16.55 2.01 -29.33
CA LYS A 4 17.82 2.44 -28.73
C LYS A 4 17.58 2.98 -27.32
N PRO A 5 18.06 2.31 -26.26
CA PRO A 5 17.90 2.79 -24.89
C PRO A 5 18.95 3.84 -24.54
N TYR A 6 18.52 4.97 -23.98
CA TYR A 6 19.39 5.97 -23.37
C TYR A 6 19.14 6.01 -21.86
N ARG A 7 20.19 5.81 -21.07
CA ARG A 7 20.08 5.72 -19.60
C ARG A 7 20.59 6.98 -18.91
N THR A 8 20.01 7.34 -17.78
CA THR A 8 20.54 8.37 -16.88
C THR A 8 20.22 8.04 -15.42
N SER A 9 21.21 8.24 -14.54
CA SER A 9 21.09 8.09 -13.08
C SER A 9 21.30 9.39 -12.31
N SER A 10 21.29 10.52 -13.02
CA SER A 10 21.53 11.86 -12.48
C SER A 10 20.41 12.41 -11.59
N VAL A 11 19.22 11.81 -11.65
CA VAL A 11 18.07 12.28 -10.86
C VAL A 11 18.28 11.94 -9.39
N ASP A 12 18.07 12.93 -8.52
CA ASP A 12 18.12 12.75 -7.08
C ASP A 12 16.86 12.00 -6.61
N TRP A 13 17.07 10.95 -5.83
CA TRP A 13 16.02 10.12 -5.24
C TRP A 13 16.44 9.69 -3.85
N LYS A 14 15.79 10.26 -2.83
CA LYS A 14 16.01 9.94 -1.41
C LYS A 14 14.64 9.68 -0.76
N PRO A 15 14.19 8.41 -0.70
CA PRO A 15 12.96 8.04 -0.03
C PRO A 15 13.11 8.15 1.49
N SER A 16 12.00 8.38 2.20
CA SER A 16 11.97 8.52 3.65
C SER A 16 11.79 7.17 4.36
N PRO A 17 12.44 6.98 5.53
CA PRO A 17 12.26 5.84 6.42
C PRO A 17 10.80 5.50 6.70
N VAL A 18 10.53 4.21 6.90
CA VAL A 18 9.23 3.73 7.40
C VAL A 18 9.34 3.59 8.92
N VAL A 19 8.50 4.34 9.64
CA VAL A 19 8.57 4.43 11.11
C VAL A 19 7.59 3.52 11.82
N ALA A 20 6.46 3.20 11.18
CA ALA A 20 5.43 2.33 11.73
C ALA A 20 4.71 1.55 10.62
N LEU A 21 4.28 0.34 10.96
CA LEU A 21 3.44 -0.52 10.11
C LEU A 21 2.21 -0.98 10.90
N ALA A 22 1.07 -1.08 10.23
CA ALA A 22 -0.11 -1.72 10.81
C ALA A 22 -0.97 -2.37 9.74
N THR A 23 -1.42 -3.59 9.98
CA THR A 23 -2.36 -4.30 9.10
C THR A 23 -3.81 -4.02 9.51
N SER A 24 -4.68 -3.86 8.52
CA SER A 24 -6.13 -3.79 8.72
C SER A 24 -6.67 -5.04 9.39
N ALA A 25 -7.84 -4.93 10.02
CA ALA A 25 -8.41 -6.02 10.80
C ALA A 25 -8.87 -7.23 9.96
N ASN A 26 -9.04 -7.04 8.65
CA ASN A 26 -9.32 -8.11 7.69
C ASN A 26 -8.04 -8.64 7.02
N ASP A 27 -6.87 -8.32 7.57
CA ASP A 27 -5.51 -8.66 7.13
C ASP A 27 -5.14 -8.34 5.66
N SER A 28 -5.98 -7.58 4.94
CA SER A 28 -5.84 -7.34 3.50
C SER A 28 -5.07 -6.07 3.13
N LEU A 29 -5.02 -5.08 4.02
CA LEU A 29 -4.34 -3.81 3.82
C LEU A 29 -3.19 -3.67 4.81
N VAL A 30 -2.05 -3.20 4.34
CA VAL A 30 -0.90 -2.82 5.16
C VAL A 30 -0.71 -1.31 5.03
N ALA A 31 -0.84 -0.61 6.16
CA ALA A 31 -0.53 0.81 6.26
C ALA A 31 0.94 0.97 6.66
N ALA A 32 1.67 1.84 5.94
CA ALA A 32 3.06 2.19 6.22
C ALA A 32 3.19 3.71 6.39
N ALA A 33 3.52 4.15 7.61
CA ALA A 33 3.79 5.56 7.89
C ALA A 33 5.28 5.84 7.69
N ARG A 34 5.58 6.94 7.02
CA ARG A 34 6.93 7.41 6.77
C ARG A 34 7.28 8.61 7.63
N GLU A 35 8.57 8.81 7.83
CA GLU A 35 9.10 9.89 8.66
C GLU A 35 8.74 11.30 8.14
N ASP A 36 8.51 11.43 6.83
CA ASP A 36 8.11 12.69 6.18
C ASP A 36 6.62 13.04 6.31
N GLY A 37 5.89 12.30 7.16
CA GLY A 37 4.45 12.47 7.40
C GLY A 37 3.55 11.86 6.33
N THR A 38 4.09 11.08 5.37
CA THR A 38 3.25 10.33 4.44
C THR A 38 2.77 9.01 4.99
N LEU A 39 1.56 8.63 4.57
CA LEU A 39 0.99 7.32 4.82
C LEU A 39 0.77 6.62 3.48
N GLU A 40 1.28 5.41 3.35
CA GLU A 40 1.04 4.54 2.20
C GLU A 40 0.12 3.37 2.58
N ILE A 41 -0.83 3.05 1.71
CA ILE A 41 -1.72 1.90 1.86
C ILE A 41 -1.40 0.88 0.77
N TRP A 42 -1.02 -0.32 1.21
CA TRP A 42 -0.64 -1.45 0.38
C TRP A 42 -1.71 -2.53 0.46
N LEU A 43 -2.26 -2.93 -0.68
CA LEU A 43 -3.18 -4.06 -0.78
C LEU A 43 -2.41 -5.35 -1.00
N VAL A 44 -2.74 -6.37 -0.21
CA VAL A 44 -2.15 -7.71 -0.30
C VAL A 44 -3.08 -8.60 -1.12
N SER A 45 -2.85 -8.66 -2.44
CA SER A 45 -3.66 -9.47 -3.35
C SER A 45 -2.91 -10.73 -3.84
N PRO A 46 -3.55 -11.91 -3.83
CA PRO A 46 -2.96 -13.11 -4.40
C PRO A 46 -2.93 -13.00 -5.92
N GLY A 47 -1.75 -13.10 -6.53
CA GLY A 47 -1.61 -12.88 -7.97
C GLY A 47 -0.18 -12.81 -8.45
N SER A 48 -0.02 -12.35 -9.70
CA SER A 48 1.27 -12.14 -10.39
C SER A 48 2.13 -11.07 -9.71
N VAL A 49 1.50 -10.01 -9.20
CA VAL A 49 2.16 -8.88 -8.53
C VAL A 49 2.31 -9.11 -7.02
N GLY A 50 1.30 -9.70 -6.37
CA GLY A 50 1.31 -10.05 -4.94
C GLY A 50 1.07 -8.87 -3.97
N TRP A 51 1.49 -7.66 -4.35
CA TRP A 51 1.40 -6.44 -3.56
C TRP A 51 1.10 -5.23 -4.45
N HIS A 52 0.05 -4.49 -4.13
CA HIS A 52 -0.34 -3.29 -4.88
C HIS A 52 -0.22 -2.05 -3.99
N HIS A 53 0.47 -1.02 -4.48
CA HIS A 53 0.46 0.29 -3.83
C HIS A 53 -0.82 1.04 -4.19
N GLN A 54 -1.81 1.00 -3.30
CA GLN A 54 -3.14 1.53 -3.59
C GLN A 54 -3.20 3.05 -3.45
N LEU A 55 -2.76 3.59 -2.31
CA LEU A 55 -2.95 5.00 -1.96
C LEU A 55 -1.71 5.58 -1.28
N THR A 56 -1.44 6.86 -1.54
CA THR A 56 -0.57 7.70 -0.70
C THR A 56 -1.40 8.87 -0.17
N ILE A 57 -1.37 9.06 1.14
CA ILE A 57 -1.98 10.22 1.80
C ILE A 57 -0.85 11.12 2.31
N HIS A 58 -0.89 12.38 1.92
CA HIS A 58 0.11 13.37 2.34
C HIS A 58 -0.37 14.07 3.62
N GLY A 59 0.11 13.60 4.77
CA GLY A 59 -0.16 14.22 6.07
C GLY A 59 0.68 15.46 6.34
N ASP A 60 0.65 15.92 7.59
CA ASP A 60 1.47 17.02 8.06
C ASP A 60 2.94 16.58 8.16
N SER A 61 3.81 17.27 7.41
CA SER A 61 5.25 17.02 7.43
C SER A 61 5.94 17.39 8.75
N THR A 62 5.27 18.10 9.65
CA THR A 62 5.80 18.43 10.99
C THR A 62 5.45 17.37 12.02
N CYS A 63 4.33 16.66 11.85
CA CYS A 63 3.97 15.53 12.70
C CYS A 63 4.89 14.35 12.41
N ARG A 64 5.52 13.80 13.46
CA ARG A 64 6.33 12.57 13.39
C ARG A 64 5.51 11.43 13.96
N VAL A 65 5.04 10.54 13.10
CA VAL A 65 4.28 9.36 13.50
C VAL A 65 5.16 8.44 14.34
N SER A 66 4.64 7.99 15.48
CA SER A 66 5.30 7.03 16.38
C SER A 66 4.68 5.63 16.31
N SER A 67 3.35 5.54 16.20
CA SER A 67 2.62 4.26 16.18
C SER A 67 1.43 4.34 15.25
N LEU A 68 1.11 3.21 14.60
CA LEU A 68 -0.11 3.02 13.80
C LEU A 68 -0.98 1.93 14.41
N VAL A 69 -2.30 2.12 14.42
CA VAL A 69 -3.27 1.10 14.82
C VAL A 69 -4.52 1.14 13.95
N TRP A 70 -5.05 -0.04 13.64
CA TRP A 70 -6.38 -0.18 13.06
C TRP A 70 -7.40 -0.53 14.13
N CYS A 71 -8.57 0.10 14.06
CA CYS A 71 -9.68 -0.16 14.96
C CYS A 71 -10.94 -0.50 14.15
N CYS A 72 -11.52 -1.67 14.37
CA CYS A 72 -12.85 -1.97 13.86
C CYS A 72 -13.89 -1.41 14.82
N VAL A 73 -14.81 -0.55 14.37
CA VAL A 73 -15.91 -0.09 15.21
C VAL A 73 -17.22 -0.47 14.52
N GLY A 74 -18.04 -1.29 15.20
CA GLY A 74 -19.40 -1.66 14.80
C GLY A 74 -19.57 -2.63 13.60
N SER A 75 -20.68 -3.37 13.60
CA SER A 75 -21.10 -4.32 12.54
C SER A 75 -21.52 -3.67 11.20
N LYS A 76 -21.41 -2.34 11.09
CA LYS A 76 -21.76 -1.55 9.89
C LYS A 76 -20.63 -0.61 9.40
N GLY A 77 -19.42 -0.65 9.98
CA GLY A 77 -18.26 0.13 9.52
C GLY A 77 -17.50 -0.55 8.40
N LEU A 78 -16.71 0.21 7.62
CA LEU A 78 -15.83 -0.31 6.54
C LEU A 78 -15.16 -1.63 6.97
N SER A 79 -15.22 -2.65 6.12
CA SER A 79 -14.68 -3.99 6.42
C SER A 79 -13.19 -4.01 6.79
N SER A 80 -12.44 -2.96 6.44
CA SER A 80 -11.02 -2.77 6.79
C SER A 80 -10.75 -2.09 8.14
N GLY A 81 -11.75 -1.44 8.75
CA GLY A 81 -11.60 -0.65 9.99
C GLY A 81 -11.15 0.79 9.76
N ARG A 82 -11.03 1.56 10.86
CA ARG A 82 -10.53 2.94 10.92
C ARG A 82 -9.05 2.95 11.28
N LEU A 83 -8.26 3.83 10.68
CA LEU A 83 -6.82 3.90 10.87
C LEU A 83 -6.41 5.13 11.67
N PHE A 84 -5.63 4.93 12.72
CA PHE A 84 -5.12 5.99 13.57
C PHE A 84 -3.61 5.96 13.66
N SER A 85 -3.01 7.14 13.78
CA SER A 85 -1.61 7.34 14.10
C SER A 85 -1.45 8.20 15.34
N SER A 86 -0.53 7.84 16.22
CA SER A 86 -0.01 8.73 17.24
C SER A 86 1.22 9.45 16.73
N SER A 87 1.45 10.64 17.26
CA SER A 87 2.62 11.46 16.96
C SER A 87 3.49 11.67 18.21
N ILE A 88 4.77 11.94 17.99
CA ILE A 88 5.73 12.26 19.06
C ILE A 88 5.37 13.58 19.77
N ASP A 89 4.59 14.46 19.14
CA ASP A 89 4.06 15.67 19.81
C ASP A 89 2.90 15.37 20.78
N GLY A 90 2.43 14.13 20.88
CA GLY A 90 1.33 13.72 21.73
C GLY A 90 -0.06 13.85 21.12
N SER A 91 -0.17 14.19 19.83
CA SER A 91 -1.44 14.20 19.11
C SER A 91 -1.80 12.82 18.56
N ILE A 92 -3.09 12.61 18.29
CA ILE A 92 -3.59 11.43 17.56
C ILE A 92 -4.38 11.91 16.36
N SER A 93 -4.08 11.32 15.21
CA SER A 93 -4.76 11.60 13.95
C SER A 93 -5.46 10.34 13.42
N GLU A 94 -6.63 10.55 12.84
CA GLU A 94 -7.32 9.60 11.99
C GLU A 94 -6.95 9.84 10.52
N TRP A 95 -6.79 8.76 9.77
CA TRP A 95 -6.52 8.80 8.34
C TRP A 95 -7.77 8.43 7.56
N ASP A 96 -8.37 9.42 6.92
CA ASP A 96 -9.51 9.24 6.04
C ASP A 96 -9.02 8.77 4.67
N LEU A 97 -9.17 7.47 4.43
CA LEU A 97 -8.76 6.82 3.18
C LEU A 97 -9.66 7.20 2.00
N PHE A 98 -10.88 7.64 2.26
CA PHE A 98 -11.83 8.04 1.22
C PHE A 98 -11.52 9.45 0.73
N ASN A 99 -11.33 10.40 1.65
CA ASN A 99 -11.04 11.80 1.31
C ASN A 99 -9.54 12.10 1.15
N LEU A 100 -8.66 11.13 1.42
CA LEU A 100 -7.19 11.27 1.38
C LEU A 100 -6.69 12.39 2.29
N LYS A 101 -7.19 12.43 3.54
CA LYS A 101 -6.85 13.46 4.52
C LYS A 101 -6.46 12.88 5.87
N GLN A 102 -5.55 13.58 6.55
CA GLN A 102 -5.26 13.38 7.95
C GLN A 102 -6.14 14.32 8.79
N LYS A 103 -6.88 13.79 9.75
CA LYS A 103 -7.76 14.53 10.67
C LYS A 103 -7.25 14.34 12.10
N ILE A 104 -6.86 15.41 12.77
CA ILE A 104 -6.48 15.35 14.19
C ILE A 104 -7.74 15.08 15.01
N VAL A 105 -7.76 13.98 15.76
CA VAL A 105 -8.89 13.53 16.60
C VAL A 105 -8.62 13.68 18.09
N LEU A 106 -7.34 13.77 18.48
CA LEU A 106 -6.89 14.17 19.81
C LEU A 106 -5.77 15.21 19.63
N GLU A 107 -5.96 16.40 20.20
CA GLU A 107 -4.92 17.42 20.25
C GLU A 107 -3.73 16.97 21.11
N SER A 108 -2.60 17.65 20.96
CA SER A 108 -1.39 17.34 21.72
C SER A 108 -1.67 17.37 23.23
N ILE A 109 -1.40 16.25 23.90
CA ILE A 109 -1.43 16.16 25.37
C ILE A 109 -0.17 16.75 26.03
N GLY A 110 0.73 17.36 25.26
CA GLY A 110 1.99 17.92 25.75
C GLY A 110 3.05 16.88 26.16
N VAL A 111 2.82 15.60 25.86
CA VAL A 111 3.73 14.48 26.18
C VAL A 111 3.81 13.56 24.96
N SER A 112 5.01 13.07 24.63
CA SER A 112 5.20 12.16 23.51
C SER A 112 4.49 10.83 23.72
N ILE A 113 3.83 10.35 22.66
CA ILE A 113 3.23 9.03 22.62
C ILE A 113 4.20 8.08 21.90
N TRP A 114 4.58 6.98 22.52
CA TRP A 114 5.51 6.01 21.96
C TRP A 114 4.81 4.87 21.22
N GLN A 115 3.79 4.27 21.84
CA GLN A 115 3.04 3.16 21.25
C GLN A 115 1.56 3.23 21.60
N MET A 116 0.71 2.79 20.68
CA MET A 116 -0.70 2.53 20.92
C MET A 116 -1.02 1.04 20.76
N ALA A 117 -1.95 0.53 21.56
CA ALA A 117 -2.49 -0.81 21.43
C ALA A 117 -4.00 -0.83 21.58
N VAL A 118 -4.70 -1.45 20.64
CA VAL A 118 -6.17 -1.59 20.65
C VAL A 118 -6.55 -2.85 21.41
N ALA A 119 -7.56 -2.77 22.27
CA ALA A 119 -8.09 -3.92 22.99
C ALA A 119 -8.69 -4.95 22.01
N PRO A 120 -8.35 -6.25 22.15
CA PRO A 120 -8.96 -7.32 21.36
C PRO A 120 -10.47 -7.40 21.57
N VAL A 121 -11.22 -7.84 20.55
CA VAL A 121 -12.65 -8.14 20.70
C VAL A 121 -12.84 -9.59 21.07
N ILE A 122 -13.52 -9.80 22.19
CA ILE A 122 -14.09 -11.09 22.53
C ILE A 122 -15.47 -11.12 21.89
N LYS A 123 -15.63 -11.90 20.80
CA LYS A 123 -16.99 -12.29 20.40
C LYS A 123 -17.51 -13.22 21.50
N PRO A 124 -18.67 -12.95 22.12
CA PRO A 124 -19.27 -13.92 23.03
C PRO A 124 -19.47 -15.24 22.25
N PRO A 125 -19.31 -16.40 22.90
CA PRO A 125 -19.63 -17.67 22.27
C PRO A 125 -21.05 -17.59 21.71
N ALA A 126 -21.24 -17.99 20.45
CA ALA A 126 -22.56 -18.09 19.87
C ALA A 126 -23.43 -18.95 20.81
N PRO A 127 -24.69 -18.55 21.11
CA PRO A 127 -25.58 -19.40 21.87
C PRO A 127 -25.64 -20.75 21.15
N ASP A 128 -25.38 -21.82 21.89
CA ASP A 128 -25.32 -23.19 21.39
C ASP A 128 -26.45 -23.44 20.40
N GLU A 129 -26.12 -23.58 19.11
CA GLU A 129 -27.04 -24.24 18.19
C GLU A 129 -27.28 -25.64 18.75
N PRO A 130 -28.55 -26.05 18.96
CA PRO A 130 -28.84 -27.34 19.55
C PRO A 130 -28.19 -28.41 18.68
N ARG A 131 -27.25 -29.15 19.27
CA ARG A 131 -26.56 -30.28 18.67
C ARG A 131 -27.58 -31.16 17.95
N SER A 132 -27.54 -31.18 16.62
CA SER A 132 -28.29 -32.14 15.83
C SER A 132 -27.69 -33.52 16.10
N GLN A 133 -28.36 -34.28 16.97
CA GLN A 133 -28.11 -35.70 17.14
C GLN A 133 -28.43 -36.39 15.82
N HIS A 134 -27.38 -36.88 15.15
CA HIS A 134 -27.52 -37.93 14.17
C HIS A 134 -28.10 -39.18 14.84
N PHE A 135 -29.32 -39.58 14.47
CA PHE A 135 -29.71 -40.98 14.43
C PHE A 135 -30.52 -41.28 13.17
N GLY A 136 -30.20 -42.42 12.56
CA GLY A 136 -30.69 -42.87 11.28
C GLY A 136 -32.13 -43.39 11.28
N ASN A 137 -32.61 -43.55 10.04
CA ASN A 137 -33.85 -44.17 9.55
C ASN A 137 -34.60 -45.15 10.46
N GLY A 138 -35.93 -45.04 10.46
CA GLY A 138 -36.84 -46.11 10.89
C GLY A 138 -38.33 -45.74 10.89
N TYR A 139 -39.01 -46.11 9.80
CA TYR A 139 -40.45 -46.29 9.53
C TYR A 139 -41.52 -46.32 10.67
N LEU A 140 -42.69 -45.76 10.30
CA LEU A 140 -44.11 -46.21 10.48
C LEU A 140 -44.96 -45.90 11.74
N ASN A 141 -46.02 -45.11 11.45
CA ASN A 141 -47.47 -45.29 11.71
C ASN A 141 -48.18 -44.92 13.04
N ASP A 142 -49.27 -44.17 12.82
CA ASP A 142 -50.62 -44.22 13.41
C ASP A 142 -50.97 -43.64 14.81
N LYS A 143 -51.81 -42.60 14.75
CA LYS A 143 -53.14 -42.40 15.40
C LYS A 143 -53.32 -41.86 16.84
N HIS A 144 -54.45 -41.13 16.91
CA HIS A 144 -55.29 -40.65 18.02
C HIS A 144 -54.92 -39.29 18.64
N GLU A 145 -55.71 -38.20 18.55
CA GLU A 145 -57.13 -37.91 18.88
C GLU A 145 -57.38 -37.42 20.33
N TYR A 146 -57.91 -36.19 20.39
CA TYR A 146 -58.94 -35.63 21.30
C TYR A 146 -58.64 -35.06 22.70
N ASN A 147 -59.34 -33.93 22.94
CA ASN A 147 -59.89 -33.30 24.17
C ASN A 147 -59.14 -32.10 24.77
N GLU A 148 -59.70 -30.87 24.67
CA GLU A 148 -60.76 -30.22 25.52
C GLU A 148 -60.17 -29.82 26.90
N SER A 149 -60.44 -28.69 27.56
CA SER A 149 -61.46 -27.62 27.58
C SER A 149 -60.85 -26.47 28.44
N ASP A 150 -61.02 -25.19 28.09
CA ASP A 150 -62.04 -24.22 28.59
C ASP A 150 -61.81 -23.75 30.05
N ASP A 151 -61.72 -22.43 30.25
CA ASP A 151 -62.45 -21.67 31.28
C ASP A 151 -62.01 -20.19 31.36
N THR A 152 -63.03 -19.37 31.58
CA THR A 152 -63.14 -17.91 31.45
C THR A 152 -63.09 -17.16 32.80
N GLU A 153 -63.06 -15.82 32.69
CA GLU A 153 -63.64 -14.81 33.59
C GLU A 153 -62.79 -14.10 34.68
N THR A 154 -62.49 -12.83 34.35
CA THR A 154 -62.73 -11.56 35.07
C THR A 154 -62.38 -11.38 36.55
N SER A 155 -61.59 -10.33 36.84
CA SER A 155 -61.97 -9.29 37.82
C SER A 155 -61.10 -8.03 37.65
N GLU A 156 -61.78 -6.89 37.54
CA GLU A 156 -61.24 -5.53 37.58
C GLU A 156 -60.79 -5.18 39.00
N ASP A 157 -59.73 -4.37 39.14
CA ASP A 157 -59.61 -3.33 40.17
C ASP A 157 -58.48 -2.35 39.78
N GLU A 158 -58.83 -1.07 39.72
CA GLU A 158 -57.94 0.07 39.53
C GLU A 158 -57.21 0.40 40.85
N ASP A 159 -55.92 0.76 40.80
CA ASP A 159 -55.44 2.05 41.35
C ASP A 159 -53.91 2.27 41.22
N ALA A 160 -53.59 3.48 40.78
CA ALA A 160 -52.44 4.34 41.11
C ALA A 160 -50.99 3.97 40.68
N SER A 161 -50.56 4.64 39.60
CA SER A 161 -49.34 5.49 39.49
C SER A 161 -47.98 4.93 39.96
N ASP A 162 -47.11 4.56 39.02
CA ASP A 162 -45.92 5.38 38.70
C ASP A 162 -45.04 4.73 37.61
N SER A 163 -44.84 5.49 36.51
CA SER A 163 -43.69 5.43 35.59
C SER A 163 -43.30 4.07 34.98
N GLU A 164 -43.90 3.74 33.83
CA GLU A 164 -43.31 2.79 32.89
C GLU A 164 -42.01 3.36 32.30
N GLN A 165 -40.86 2.99 32.86
CA GLN A 165 -39.61 2.93 32.11
C GLN A 165 -39.73 1.80 31.10
N VAL A 166 -40.22 2.12 29.91
CA VAL A 166 -40.03 1.30 28.73
C VAL A 166 -38.54 0.99 28.62
N HIS A 167 -38.20 -0.28 28.86
CA HIS A 167 -36.90 -0.86 28.58
C HIS A 167 -36.59 -0.70 27.09
N LEU A 168 -36.05 0.47 26.72
CA LEU A 168 -35.23 0.60 25.53
C LEU A 168 -34.08 -0.38 25.70
N LYS A 169 -34.13 -1.49 24.95
CA LYS A 169 -32.98 -2.35 24.71
C LYS A 169 -31.84 -1.44 24.25
N GLN A 170 -30.94 -1.12 25.17
CA GLN A 170 -29.71 -0.39 24.90
C GLN A 170 -29.01 -1.19 23.80
N GLN A 171 -29.02 -0.68 22.57
CA GLN A 171 -28.10 -1.12 21.54
C GLN A 171 -26.71 -1.04 22.18
N VAL A 172 -26.07 -2.18 22.43
CA VAL A 172 -24.72 -2.23 23.00
C VAL A 172 -23.81 -1.49 22.01
N ILE A 173 -23.45 -0.26 22.38
CA ILE A 173 -22.49 0.56 21.65
C ILE A 173 -21.13 -0.11 21.92
N ASP A 174 -20.58 -0.78 20.90
CA ASP A 174 -19.27 -1.45 20.98
C ASP A 174 -18.14 -0.41 20.93
N ASP A 175 -17.95 0.25 22.07
CA ASP A 175 -16.94 1.26 22.31
C ASP A 175 -15.56 0.60 22.49
N ARG A 176 -14.62 0.90 21.58
CA ARG A 176 -13.31 0.24 21.53
C ARG A 176 -12.30 0.92 22.45
N ARG A 177 -11.65 0.18 23.34
CA ARG A 177 -10.58 0.70 24.20
C ARG A 177 -9.22 0.70 23.49
N VAL A 178 -8.46 1.78 23.64
CA VAL A 178 -7.08 1.93 23.15
C VAL A 178 -6.19 2.38 24.31
N ALA A 179 -5.11 1.64 24.54
CA ALA A 179 -4.09 1.99 25.51
C ALA A 179 -2.93 2.71 24.80
N ILE A 180 -2.38 3.72 25.47
CA ILE A 180 -1.38 4.63 24.93
C ILE A 180 -0.23 4.74 25.92
N ALA A 181 0.98 4.36 25.49
CA ALA A 181 2.20 4.49 26.28
C ALA A 181 2.82 5.89 26.06
N CYS A 182 3.01 6.63 27.15
CA CYS A 182 3.49 8.00 27.11
C CYS A 182 4.88 8.17 27.74
N ASP A 183 5.58 9.21 27.29
CA ASP A 183 6.93 9.55 27.76
C ASP A 183 6.97 9.90 29.26
N ASP A 184 5.87 10.41 29.82
CA ASP A 184 5.75 10.72 31.26
C ASP A 184 5.53 9.49 32.17
N GLY A 185 5.72 8.29 31.63
CA GLY A 185 5.59 7.02 32.36
C GLY A 185 4.14 6.61 32.64
N ALA A 186 3.14 7.37 32.17
CA ALA A 186 1.74 6.95 32.26
C ALA A 186 1.32 6.14 31.05
N VAL A 187 0.44 5.16 31.29
CA VAL A 187 -0.36 4.53 30.25
C VAL A 187 -1.76 5.11 30.34
N ARG A 188 -2.24 5.70 29.24
CA ARG A 188 -3.58 6.31 29.16
C ARG A 188 -4.50 5.43 28.33
N ILE A 189 -5.74 5.29 28.76
CA ILE A 189 -6.78 4.51 28.09
C ILE A 189 -7.81 5.49 27.55
N TYR A 190 -8.10 5.35 26.27
CA TYR A 190 -9.14 6.08 25.56
C TYR A 190 -10.17 5.09 25.00
N THR A 191 -11.37 5.59 24.79
CA THR A 191 -12.45 4.87 24.11
C THR A 191 -12.72 5.55 22.78
N ILE A 192 -12.80 4.75 21.71
CA ILE A 192 -13.15 5.19 20.36
C ILE A 192 -14.60 4.84 20.11
N SER A 193 -15.42 5.88 19.94
CA SER A 193 -16.82 5.77 19.55
C SER A 193 -17.00 5.84 18.03
N ASN A 194 -18.18 5.45 17.54
CA ASN A 194 -18.56 5.54 16.12
C ASN A 194 -18.56 6.97 15.55
N PHE A 195 -18.64 8.01 16.39
CA PHE A 195 -18.72 9.41 15.97
C PHE A 195 -17.37 10.12 15.86
N ASP A 196 -16.30 9.36 15.59
CA ASP A 196 -14.92 9.83 15.50
C ASP A 196 -14.35 10.55 16.73
N LYS A 197 -14.93 10.37 17.92
CA LYS A 197 -14.43 10.98 19.14
C LYS A 197 -13.55 10.02 19.94
N PHE A 198 -12.30 10.44 20.19
CA PHE A 198 -11.43 9.86 21.21
C PHE A 198 -11.86 10.39 22.57
N MET A 199 -12.49 9.54 23.36
CA MET A 199 -12.95 9.87 24.70
C MET A 199 -11.93 9.38 25.73
N TYR A 200 -11.43 10.28 26.58
CA TYR A 200 -10.57 9.88 27.69
C TYR A 200 -11.34 8.97 28.65
N HIS A 201 -10.77 7.82 28.99
CA HIS A 201 -11.36 6.88 29.94
C HIS A 201 -10.64 6.90 31.28
N LYS A 202 -9.33 6.59 31.30
CA LYS A 202 -8.54 6.49 32.55
C LYS A 202 -7.05 6.63 32.27
N SER A 203 -6.28 7.09 33.26
CA SER A 203 -4.81 7.00 33.29
C SER A 203 -4.38 6.00 34.35
N LEU A 204 -3.46 5.11 34.00
CA LEU A 204 -2.78 4.24 34.95
C LEU A 204 -1.76 5.06 35.76
N PRO A 205 -1.38 4.61 36.97
CA PRO A 205 -0.35 5.26 37.79
C PRO A 205 0.95 5.49 37.01
N ARG A 206 1.53 6.69 37.14
CA ARG A 206 2.82 7.03 36.51
C ARG A 206 3.95 6.22 37.12
N VAL A 207 4.88 5.80 36.27
CA VAL A 207 6.10 5.10 36.67
C VAL A 207 7.32 6.01 36.49
N SER A 208 8.45 5.66 37.09
CA SER A 208 9.65 6.50 37.10
C SER A 208 10.34 6.64 35.74
N GLY A 209 10.24 5.61 34.87
CA GLY A 209 10.75 5.65 33.51
C GLY A 209 9.66 5.97 32.48
N ARG A 210 10.08 6.30 31.25
CA ARG A 210 9.18 6.46 30.10
C ARG A 210 8.43 5.16 29.83
N ALA A 211 7.14 5.21 29.51
CA ALA A 211 6.42 4.05 29.00
C ALA A 211 6.62 3.99 27.48
N LEU A 212 7.36 2.99 27.02
CA LEU A 212 7.79 2.87 25.62
C LEU A 212 6.91 1.92 24.81
N SER A 213 6.41 0.87 25.47
CA SER A 213 5.59 -0.14 24.82
C SER A 213 4.37 -0.52 25.66
N VAL A 214 3.29 -0.91 24.99
CA VAL A 214 2.04 -1.34 25.63
C VAL A 214 1.35 -2.42 24.82
N THR A 215 0.76 -3.41 25.48
CA THR A 215 -0.05 -4.45 24.84
C THR A 215 -1.16 -4.92 25.77
N TRP A 216 -2.27 -5.38 25.20
CA TRP A 216 -3.39 -5.94 25.96
C TRP A 216 -3.23 -7.45 26.10
N SER A 217 -3.73 -8.02 27.20
CA SER A 217 -4.00 -9.45 27.24
C SER A 217 -5.07 -9.84 26.22
N HIS A 218 -5.06 -11.10 25.77
CA HIS A 218 -6.01 -11.57 24.76
C HIS A 218 -7.47 -11.46 25.20
N ASP A 219 -7.72 -11.58 26.50
CA ASP A 219 -9.03 -11.41 27.15
C ASP A 219 -9.36 -9.95 27.51
N SER A 220 -8.51 -8.98 27.15
CA SER A 220 -8.67 -7.54 27.44
C SER A 220 -8.79 -7.16 28.94
N THR A 221 -8.50 -8.09 29.86
CA THR A 221 -8.61 -7.85 31.32
C THR A 221 -7.33 -7.25 31.92
N ARG A 222 -6.19 -7.43 31.25
CA ARG A 222 -4.88 -6.95 31.67
C ARG A 222 -4.22 -6.10 30.59
N ILE A 223 -3.40 -5.15 31.03
CA ILE A 223 -2.53 -4.34 30.18
C ILE A 223 -1.09 -4.58 30.63
N TYR A 224 -0.19 -4.86 29.70
CA TYR A 224 1.25 -4.93 29.96
C TYR A 224 1.93 -3.68 29.41
N SER A 225 2.80 -3.06 30.20
CA SER A 225 3.57 -1.88 29.79
C SER A 225 5.06 -2.09 30.02
N GLY A 226 5.87 -1.79 29.01
CA GLY A 226 7.33 -1.85 29.05
C GLY A 226 7.91 -0.45 29.21
N SER A 227 8.84 -0.28 30.14
CA SER A 227 9.41 1.02 30.47
C SER A 227 10.93 1.07 30.22
N SER A 228 11.48 2.29 30.23
CA SER A 228 12.93 2.57 30.20
C SER A 228 13.62 2.35 31.56
N ASP A 229 12.87 1.97 32.59
CA ASP A 229 13.43 1.52 33.88
C ASP A 229 13.73 0.00 33.89
N GLY A 230 13.58 -0.67 32.75
CA GLY A 230 13.79 -2.11 32.62
C GLY A 230 12.72 -3.00 33.25
N LEU A 231 11.56 -2.44 33.62
CA LEU A 231 10.45 -3.20 34.19
C LEU A 231 9.28 -3.34 33.20
N ILE A 232 8.76 -4.56 33.12
CA ILE A 232 7.43 -4.85 32.55
C ILE A 232 6.43 -4.80 33.70
N ARG A 233 5.37 -4.00 33.56
CA ARG A 233 4.29 -3.94 34.55
C ARG A 233 3.01 -4.51 33.97
N CYS A 234 2.31 -5.29 34.79
CA CYS A 234 0.98 -5.80 34.50
C CYS A 234 -0.04 -5.00 35.30
N TRP A 235 -1.04 -4.46 34.61
CA TRP A 235 -2.12 -3.67 35.18
C TRP A 235 -3.44 -4.38 34.97
N ASN A 236 -4.32 -4.32 35.96
CA ASN A 236 -5.72 -4.67 35.74
C ASN A 236 -6.38 -3.55 34.93
N ALA A 237 -6.99 -3.88 33.79
CA ALA A 237 -7.52 -2.89 32.85
C ALA A 237 -8.71 -2.10 33.42
N ASP A 238 -9.51 -2.72 34.29
CA ASP A 238 -10.74 -2.14 34.81
C ASP A 238 -10.47 -1.31 36.07
N SER A 239 -9.74 -1.87 37.04
CA SER A 239 -9.40 -1.15 38.27
C SER A 239 -8.29 -0.12 38.05
N GLY A 240 -7.31 -0.45 37.20
CA GLY A 240 -6.10 0.35 36.97
C GLY A 240 -4.98 0.08 37.98
N HIS A 241 -5.13 -0.93 38.85
CA HIS A 241 -4.10 -1.32 39.81
C HIS A 241 -2.99 -2.15 39.17
N GLU A 242 -1.75 -1.94 39.65
CA GLU A 242 -0.60 -2.79 39.32
C GLU A 242 -0.80 -4.18 39.95
N VAL A 243 -0.84 -5.22 39.13
CA VAL A 243 -0.97 -6.62 39.57
C VAL A 243 0.39 -7.19 39.95
N PHE A 244 1.38 -6.98 39.08
CA PHE A 244 2.78 -7.37 39.32
C PHE A 244 3.73 -6.59 38.40
N ARG A 245 5.03 -6.71 38.68
CA ARG A 245 6.12 -6.23 37.82
C ARG A 245 7.19 -7.30 37.62
N SER A 246 7.80 -7.33 36.43
CA SER A 246 8.84 -8.26 36.03
C SER A 246 10.07 -7.49 35.57
N THR A 247 11.25 -7.85 36.06
CA THR A 247 12.52 -7.19 35.73
C THR A 247 13.18 -7.84 34.52
N VAL A 248 13.42 -7.06 33.47
CA VAL A 248 14.04 -7.49 32.21
C VAL A 248 15.57 -7.41 32.35
N ASP A 249 16.12 -8.07 33.37
CA ASP A 249 17.56 -8.35 33.49
C ASP A 249 17.81 -9.31 34.66
N LEU A 250 18.77 -10.23 34.49
CA LEU A 250 19.32 -11.09 35.55
C LEU A 250 20.82 -10.81 35.80
N GLY A 251 21.42 -9.79 35.17
CA GLY A 251 22.87 -9.58 35.18
C GLY A 251 23.32 -8.13 35.02
N GLY A 252 22.84 -7.22 35.87
CA GLY A 252 23.27 -5.82 35.80
C GLY A 252 22.72 -4.90 36.89
N LEU A 253 22.80 -5.29 38.17
CA LEU A 253 22.65 -4.30 39.26
C LEU A 253 23.78 -3.28 39.15
N GLY A 254 23.49 -2.13 38.55
CA GLY A 254 24.28 -0.90 38.66
C GLY A 254 25.14 -0.55 37.45
N SER A 255 24.93 0.66 36.93
CA SER A 255 25.84 1.43 36.07
C SER A 255 25.94 1.06 34.57
N GLY A 256 24.87 0.52 33.98
CA GLY A 256 24.67 0.47 32.52
C GLY A 256 23.77 1.60 32.00
N PRO A 257 23.69 1.85 30.67
CA PRO A 257 22.69 2.75 30.07
C PRO A 257 21.26 2.27 30.39
N GLU A 258 20.29 3.20 30.43
CA GLU A 258 18.87 2.91 30.68
C GLU A 258 18.36 1.75 29.81
N LEU A 259 17.94 0.64 30.43
CA LEU A 259 17.41 -0.53 29.71
C LEU A 259 16.01 -0.23 29.20
N CYS A 260 15.85 -0.20 27.88
CA CYS A 260 14.60 0.19 27.22
C CYS A 260 13.86 -1.04 26.69
N ILE A 261 12.59 -1.20 27.08
CA ILE A 261 11.71 -2.24 26.54
C ILE A 261 10.92 -1.67 25.36
N TRP A 262 11.49 -1.81 24.16
CA TRP A 262 10.98 -1.19 22.93
C TRP A 262 9.69 -1.80 22.41
N SER A 263 9.46 -3.10 22.62
CA SER A 263 8.27 -3.78 22.10
C SER A 263 7.75 -4.85 23.04
N LEU A 264 6.42 -4.95 23.13
CA LEU A 264 5.70 -5.98 23.87
C LEU A 264 4.64 -6.63 22.98
N LEU A 265 4.48 -7.93 23.15
CA LEU A 265 3.48 -8.73 22.43
C LEU A 265 2.85 -9.74 23.38
N SER A 266 1.52 -9.80 23.42
CA SER A 266 0.76 -10.79 24.18
C SER A 266 0.23 -11.88 23.26
N LEU A 267 0.49 -13.14 23.60
CA LEU A 267 0.09 -14.30 22.82
C LEU A 267 -1.16 -14.96 23.40
N ARG A 268 -1.93 -15.65 22.54
CA ARG A 268 -3.16 -16.38 22.96
C ARG A 268 -2.92 -17.46 24.01
N CYS A 269 -1.70 -17.97 24.14
CA CYS A 269 -1.33 -18.96 25.15
C CYS A 269 -1.03 -18.38 26.54
N GLY A 270 -1.24 -17.08 26.75
CA GLY A 270 -0.92 -16.38 28.01
C GLY A 270 0.55 -15.98 28.14
N THR A 271 1.36 -16.18 27.11
CA THR A 271 2.77 -15.76 27.10
C THR A 271 2.88 -14.30 26.67
N VAL A 272 3.62 -13.50 27.44
CA VAL A 272 4.04 -12.15 27.06
C VAL A 272 5.46 -12.23 26.51
N VAL A 273 5.72 -11.56 25.39
CA VAL A 273 7.05 -11.47 24.77
C VAL A 273 7.52 -10.04 24.89
N SER A 274 8.74 -9.85 25.37
CA SER A 274 9.41 -8.54 25.43
C SER A 274 10.65 -8.52 24.56
N ALA A 275 10.93 -7.34 24.02
CA ALA A 275 12.08 -7.02 23.21
C ALA A 275 12.74 -5.76 23.78
N ASP A 276 14.05 -5.83 24.02
CA ASP A 276 14.78 -4.79 24.74
C ASP A 276 16.00 -4.24 23.97
N SER A 277 16.58 -3.17 24.52
CA SER A 277 17.78 -2.49 24.01
C SER A 277 19.06 -3.31 24.13
N THR A 278 19.06 -4.45 24.85
CA THR A 278 20.24 -5.33 24.95
C THR A 278 20.34 -6.32 23.79
N GLY A 279 19.34 -6.35 22.90
CA GLY A 279 19.24 -7.36 21.85
C GLY A 279 18.55 -8.65 22.32
N SER A 280 17.91 -8.64 23.49
CA SER A 280 17.27 -9.81 24.06
C SER A 280 15.76 -9.85 23.76
N VAL A 281 15.29 -11.05 23.44
CA VAL A 281 13.87 -11.38 23.30
C VAL A 281 13.51 -12.37 24.41
N GLN A 282 12.63 -11.94 25.31
CA GLN A 282 12.28 -12.70 26.52
C GLN A 282 10.80 -13.10 26.51
N PHE A 283 10.51 -14.31 26.96
CA PHE A 283 9.19 -14.91 27.02
C PHE A 283 8.79 -15.10 28.47
N TRP A 284 7.63 -14.58 28.85
CA TRP A 284 7.14 -14.52 30.22
C TRP A 284 5.79 -15.20 30.33
N ASN A 285 5.51 -15.82 31.47
CA ASN A 285 4.16 -16.22 31.80
C ASN A 285 3.35 -14.98 32.24
N GLY A 286 2.31 -14.62 31.49
CA GLY A 286 1.49 -13.43 31.75
C GLY A 286 0.62 -13.51 32.99
N ASP A 287 0.37 -14.71 33.54
CA ASP A 287 -0.46 -14.87 34.72
C ASP A 287 0.27 -14.42 35.99
N ASN A 288 1.54 -14.83 36.12
CA ASN A 288 2.36 -14.65 37.31
C ASN A 288 3.60 -13.78 37.10
N GLY A 289 3.90 -13.37 35.86
CA GLY A 289 5.04 -12.51 35.54
C GLY A 289 6.40 -13.21 35.55
N THR A 290 6.44 -14.53 35.54
CA THR A 290 7.70 -15.30 35.61
C THR A 290 8.37 -15.43 34.26
N LEU A 291 9.71 -15.31 34.22
CA LEU A 291 10.50 -15.52 33.02
C LEU A 291 10.47 -17.02 32.65
N LEU A 292 10.01 -17.32 31.44
CA LEU A 292 10.08 -18.65 30.87
C LEU A 292 11.41 -18.86 30.18
N GLN A 293 11.77 -17.94 29.27
CA GLN A 293 12.95 -18.07 28.39
C GLN A 293 13.49 -16.71 27.98
N ALA A 294 14.80 -16.63 27.76
CA ALA A 294 15.47 -15.44 27.23
C ALA A 294 16.38 -15.83 26.06
N HIS A 295 16.31 -15.06 24.98
CA HIS A 295 17.08 -15.26 23.75
C HIS A 295 17.83 -13.98 23.37
N SER A 296 19.15 -13.96 23.55
CA SER A 296 20.01 -12.82 23.19
C SER A 296 20.66 -13.06 21.82
N ASN A 297 19.84 -13.05 20.77
CA ASN A 297 20.29 -13.37 19.40
C ASN A 297 20.54 -12.13 18.52
N HIS A 298 19.93 -10.98 18.84
CA HIS A 298 20.20 -9.73 18.12
C HIS A 298 21.51 -9.09 18.60
N LYS A 299 22.16 -8.32 17.72
CA LYS A 299 23.41 -7.60 18.02
C LYS A 299 23.21 -6.12 18.38
N GLY A 300 21.96 -5.68 18.41
CA GLY A 300 21.53 -4.34 18.79
C GLY A 300 20.07 -4.37 19.21
N ASP A 301 19.52 -3.21 19.49
CA ASP A 301 18.16 -3.01 19.98
C ASP A 301 17.11 -3.77 19.17
N VAL A 302 16.19 -4.45 19.87
CA VAL A 302 15.06 -5.14 19.24
C VAL A 302 13.86 -4.20 19.22
N ASN A 303 13.59 -3.59 18.08
CA ASN A 303 12.62 -2.51 17.94
C ASN A 303 11.17 -3.00 17.79
N ALA A 304 10.97 -4.19 17.19
CA ALA A 304 9.63 -4.65 16.83
C ALA A 304 9.45 -6.16 17.02
N LEU A 305 8.23 -6.53 17.41
CA LEU A 305 7.75 -7.91 17.54
C LEU A 305 6.48 -8.12 16.71
N ALA A 306 6.31 -9.32 16.17
CA ALA A 306 5.07 -9.76 15.54
C ALA A 306 4.83 -11.26 15.75
N ALA A 307 3.58 -11.68 15.91
CA ALA A 307 3.23 -13.11 15.96
C ALA A 307 2.47 -13.52 14.70
N ALA A 308 2.76 -14.72 14.19
CA ALA A 308 1.94 -15.32 13.15
C ALA A 308 0.49 -15.52 13.65
N PRO A 309 -0.52 -15.55 12.76
CA PRO A 309 -1.90 -15.83 13.14
C PRO A 309 -2.05 -17.12 13.95
N SER A 310 -1.24 -18.14 13.69
CA SER A 310 -1.22 -19.40 14.46
C SER A 310 -0.75 -19.28 15.91
N GLN A 311 -0.15 -18.14 16.31
CA GLN A 311 0.38 -17.86 17.66
C GLN A 311 1.46 -18.83 18.17
N ASN A 312 2.00 -19.68 17.29
CA ASN A 312 3.10 -20.60 17.59
C ASN A 312 4.43 -20.16 16.97
N ARG A 313 4.45 -18.97 16.36
CA ARG A 313 5.62 -18.35 15.73
C ARG A 313 5.65 -16.88 16.10
N VAL A 314 6.80 -16.43 16.56
CA VAL A 314 7.07 -15.04 16.91
C VAL A 314 8.28 -14.58 16.11
N PHE A 315 8.20 -13.37 15.60
CA PHE A 315 9.25 -12.70 14.86
C PHE A 315 9.72 -11.49 15.65
N SER A 316 11.03 -11.26 15.65
CA SER A 316 11.64 -10.06 16.17
C SER A 316 12.48 -9.38 15.10
N ALA A 317 12.57 -8.05 15.16
CA ALA A 317 13.46 -7.29 14.29
C ALA A 317 14.14 -6.17 15.05
N GLY A 318 15.35 -5.82 14.63
CA GLY A 318 16.20 -4.89 15.38
C GLY A 318 17.09 -4.00 14.53
N SER A 319 17.89 -3.19 15.23
CA SER A 319 18.86 -2.24 14.67
C SER A 319 20.03 -2.91 13.95
N ASP A 320 20.19 -4.22 14.07
CA ASP A 320 21.17 -5.00 13.31
C ASP A 320 20.72 -5.36 11.87
N GLY A 321 19.53 -4.91 11.47
CA GLY A 321 18.92 -5.18 10.16
C GLY A 321 18.41 -6.62 10.02
N GLN A 322 18.36 -7.39 11.11
CA GLN A 322 17.93 -8.79 11.10
C GLN A 322 16.45 -8.92 11.48
N VAL A 323 15.81 -9.94 10.91
CA VAL A 323 14.52 -10.46 11.35
C VAL A 323 14.75 -11.90 11.80
N ILE A 324 14.34 -12.26 13.02
CA ILE A 324 14.56 -13.57 13.64
C ILE A 324 13.22 -14.27 13.86
N LEU A 325 13.18 -15.59 13.67
CA LEU A 325 12.02 -16.44 13.96
C LEU A 325 12.24 -17.31 15.21
N TYR A 326 11.27 -17.30 16.11
CA TYR A 326 11.11 -18.23 17.23
C TYR A 326 9.85 -19.08 17.02
N LYS A 327 9.95 -20.38 17.28
CA LYS A 327 8.82 -21.31 17.18
C LYS A 327 8.52 -21.95 18.51
N LEU A 328 7.24 -22.02 18.86
CA LEU A 328 6.75 -22.77 20.00
C LEU A 328 6.74 -24.27 19.67
N CYS A 329 7.54 -25.03 20.40
CA CYS A 329 7.59 -26.48 20.36
C CYS A 329 6.98 -27.05 21.64
N THR A 330 6.31 -28.20 21.51
CA THR A 330 5.79 -28.96 22.64
C THR A 330 6.56 -30.27 22.70
N GLU A 331 7.37 -30.43 23.75
CA GLU A 331 8.10 -31.66 24.01
C GLU A 331 7.30 -32.53 24.98
N LYS A 332 7.15 -33.82 24.66
CA LYS A 332 6.59 -34.81 25.58
C LYS A 332 7.75 -35.42 26.36
N LEU A 333 7.81 -35.16 27.66
CA LEU A 333 8.70 -35.90 28.54
C LEU A 333 8.05 -37.26 28.81
N GLN A 334 8.70 -38.34 28.35
CA GLN A 334 8.41 -39.68 28.87
C GLN A 334 9.19 -39.83 30.15
N THR A 335 8.52 -39.76 31.29
CA THR A 335 9.08 -40.22 32.56
C THR A 335 9.07 -41.75 32.55
N CYS A 336 10.17 -42.38 32.99
CA CYS A 336 10.27 -43.85 33.10
C CYS A 336 9.45 -44.44 34.26
N ASP A 337 8.61 -43.66 34.93
CA ASP A 337 7.81 -44.13 36.05
C ASP A 337 6.33 -44.22 35.69
N ASP A 338 5.81 -45.43 35.83
CA ASP A 338 4.42 -45.82 35.62
C ASP A 338 3.46 -44.95 36.44
N LYS A 339 2.48 -44.37 35.71
CA LYS A 339 1.19 -43.79 36.12
C LYS A 339 1.11 -42.26 36.35
N SER A 340 0.41 -41.65 35.37
CA SER A 340 -0.52 -40.50 35.48
C SER A 340 0.03 -39.07 35.73
N SER A 341 0.89 -38.57 34.85
CA SER A 341 0.75 -37.22 34.26
C SER A 341 1.70 -37.07 33.07
N THR A 342 1.18 -36.92 31.86
CA THR A 342 2.02 -36.55 30.71
C THR A 342 2.24 -35.05 30.75
N GLU A 343 3.27 -34.59 31.48
CA GLU A 343 3.63 -33.16 31.49
C GLU A 343 4.17 -32.75 30.10
N MET A 344 3.41 -31.91 29.40
CA MET A 344 3.81 -31.33 28.14
C MET A 344 4.56 -30.03 28.39
N MET A 345 5.86 -30.00 28.13
CA MET A 345 6.65 -28.78 28.26
C MET A 345 6.55 -27.96 26.97
N LYS A 346 6.18 -26.68 27.11
CA LYS A 346 6.15 -25.71 26.00
C LYS A 346 7.44 -24.90 26.01
N LYS A 347 8.17 -24.89 24.89
CA LYS A 347 9.46 -24.22 24.75
C LYS A 347 9.54 -23.47 23.43
N TRP A 348 9.90 -22.20 23.48
CA TRP A 348 10.28 -21.38 22.33
C TRP A 348 11.70 -21.71 21.92
N VAL A 349 11.87 -21.95 20.63
CA VAL A 349 13.14 -22.33 20.02
C VAL A 349 13.47 -21.34 18.92
N TYR A 350 14.69 -20.80 18.96
CA TYR A 350 15.27 -20.04 17.87
C TYR A 350 15.37 -20.92 16.61
N VAL A 351 14.80 -20.47 15.49
CA VAL A 351 14.82 -21.21 14.22
C VAL A 351 15.89 -20.69 13.28
N GLY A 352 16.02 -19.37 13.16
CA GLY A 352 16.95 -18.74 12.23
C GLY A 352 16.63 -17.27 12.00
N TYR A 353 17.49 -16.59 11.26
CA TYR A 353 17.36 -15.17 10.94
C TYR A 353 17.49 -14.91 9.44
N VAL A 354 16.94 -13.79 8.99
CA VAL A 354 17.11 -13.24 7.65
C VAL A 354 17.54 -11.78 7.78
N ARG A 355 18.53 -11.36 7.00
CA ARG A 355 19.05 -9.98 7.01
C ARG A 355 18.86 -9.31 5.65
N ALA A 356 17.63 -8.86 5.40
CA ALA A 356 17.25 -8.19 4.15
C ALA A 356 17.58 -6.70 4.17
N HIS A 357 17.42 -6.06 5.32
CA HIS A 357 17.59 -4.62 5.48
C HIS A 357 19.05 -4.21 5.56
N THR A 358 19.33 -3.01 5.09
CA THR A 358 20.65 -2.37 5.17
C THR A 358 20.85 -1.55 6.44
N HIS A 359 19.74 -1.11 7.03
CA HIS A 359 19.65 -0.32 8.26
C HIS A 359 18.68 -0.98 9.24
N ASP A 360 18.41 -0.28 10.33
CA ASP A 360 17.50 -0.64 11.40
C ASP A 360 16.13 -1.02 10.86
N VAL A 361 15.59 -2.13 11.37
CA VAL A 361 14.20 -2.52 11.15
C VAL A 361 13.39 -1.93 12.30
N ARG A 362 12.43 -1.05 11.99
CA ARG A 362 11.66 -0.29 13.00
C ARG A 362 10.29 -0.90 13.27
N ALA A 363 9.71 -1.56 12.27
CA ALA A 363 8.35 -2.05 12.37
C ALA A 363 8.20 -3.43 11.72
N LEU A 364 7.37 -4.25 12.35
CA LEU A 364 6.89 -5.52 11.84
C LEU A 364 5.37 -5.53 11.85
N THR A 365 4.78 -6.15 10.84
CA THR A 365 3.34 -6.46 10.88
C THR A 365 3.04 -7.74 10.11
N MET A 366 1.87 -8.34 10.35
CA MET A 366 1.43 -9.57 9.71
C MET A 366 0.22 -9.27 8.84
N ALA A 367 0.24 -9.73 7.60
CA ALA A 367 -0.90 -9.64 6.68
C ALA A 367 -1.22 -11.03 6.10
N VAL A 368 -2.46 -11.24 5.68
CA VAL A 368 -2.90 -12.50 5.09
C VAL A 368 -3.65 -12.17 3.80
N PRO A 369 -3.21 -12.67 2.63
CA PRO A 369 -3.94 -12.46 1.39
C PRO A 369 -5.29 -13.21 1.46
N ILE A 370 -6.40 -12.50 1.68
CA ILE A 370 -7.71 -13.10 2.01
C ILE A 370 -8.71 -13.15 0.84
N SER A 371 -8.42 -12.56 -0.32
CA SER A 371 -9.36 -12.61 -1.46
C SER A 371 -8.62 -12.65 -2.79
N SER A 372 -9.03 -13.54 -3.71
CA SER A 372 -8.91 -13.20 -5.13
C SER A 372 -9.72 -11.93 -5.35
N GLU A 373 -9.22 -10.95 -6.13
CA GLU A 373 -10.01 -9.81 -6.60
C GLU A 373 -11.22 -10.31 -7.42
N GLY A 374 -12.28 -10.76 -6.75
CA GLY A 374 -13.41 -11.46 -7.37
C GLY A 374 -14.05 -12.51 -6.46
N SER A 375 -14.57 -12.10 -5.30
CA SER A 375 -15.70 -12.79 -4.66
C SER A 375 -16.24 -11.95 -3.49
N SER A 376 -16.84 -10.80 -3.80
CA SER A 376 -17.81 -10.16 -2.90
C SER A 376 -18.78 -9.30 -3.71
N SER A 377 -19.56 -9.95 -4.57
CA SER A 377 -20.93 -9.56 -4.91
C SER A 377 -21.62 -10.76 -5.55
N ASP A 378 -22.58 -11.36 -4.85
CA ASP A 378 -23.62 -12.21 -5.46
C ASP A 378 -24.63 -11.37 -6.28
N GLU A 379 -24.14 -10.33 -6.95
CA GLU A 379 -24.89 -9.51 -7.90
C GLU A 379 -23.96 -9.11 -9.05
N ALA A 380 -23.47 -10.11 -9.79
CA ALA A 380 -22.96 -9.86 -11.14
C ALA A 380 -24.15 -9.48 -12.02
N LYS A 381 -24.45 -8.18 -12.11
CA LYS A 381 -25.33 -7.67 -13.16
C LYS A 381 -24.66 -7.96 -14.50
N ASP A 382 -25.24 -8.89 -15.24
CA ASP A 382 -24.91 -9.19 -16.62
C ASP A 382 -24.91 -7.90 -17.44
N LEU A 383 -23.78 -7.56 -18.06
CA LEU A 383 -23.70 -6.49 -19.05
C LEU A 383 -24.51 -6.91 -20.27
N LEU A 384 -25.62 -6.23 -20.50
CA LEU A 384 -26.44 -6.34 -21.71
C LEU A 384 -26.02 -5.25 -22.69
N ASP A 385 -25.83 -5.63 -23.94
CA ASP A 385 -25.77 -4.70 -25.07
C ASP A 385 -27.16 -4.09 -25.32
N GLU A 386 -27.25 -2.93 -25.99
CA GLU A 386 -28.51 -2.23 -26.30
C GLU A 386 -29.51 -3.08 -27.12
N GLN A 387 -29.08 -4.24 -27.65
CA GLN A 387 -29.92 -5.21 -28.35
C GLN A 387 -30.16 -6.53 -27.58
N GLY A 388 -29.83 -6.61 -26.29
CA GLY A 388 -30.26 -7.72 -25.41
C GLY A 388 -29.61 -9.09 -25.69
N LYS A 389 -28.48 -9.16 -26.40
CA LYS A 389 -27.77 -10.42 -26.65
C LYS A 389 -26.73 -10.74 -25.56
N LYS A 390 -26.81 -11.96 -25.01
CA LYS A 390 -25.88 -12.50 -24.00
C LYS A 390 -24.48 -12.70 -24.57
N VAL A 391 -23.46 -12.06 -23.99
CA VAL A 391 -22.05 -12.34 -24.29
C VAL A 391 -21.65 -13.67 -23.62
N LYS A 392 -21.47 -14.74 -24.40
CA LYS A 392 -21.02 -16.05 -23.88
C LYS A 392 -19.53 -15.98 -23.51
N ARG A 393 -19.23 -15.95 -22.21
CA ARG A 393 -17.87 -16.19 -21.69
C ARG A 393 -17.47 -17.66 -21.94
N VAL A 394 -16.39 -17.89 -22.69
CA VAL A 394 -15.82 -19.24 -22.87
C VAL A 394 -15.14 -19.66 -21.58
N ARG A 395 -15.80 -20.52 -20.81
CA ARG A 395 -15.28 -21.07 -19.54
C ARG A 395 -14.40 -22.28 -19.86
N ARG A 396 -13.09 -22.09 -20.01
CA ARG A 396 -12.13 -23.22 -20.03
C ARG A 396 -11.98 -23.73 -18.59
N GLU A 397 -12.11 -25.02 -18.37
CA GLU A 397 -11.81 -25.65 -17.08
C GLU A 397 -10.37 -25.30 -16.67
N LYS A 398 -10.21 -24.59 -15.55
CA LYS A 398 -8.90 -24.30 -14.97
C LYS A 398 -8.34 -25.60 -14.40
N LYS A 399 -7.43 -26.25 -15.13
CA LYS A 399 -6.45 -27.16 -14.51
C LYS A 399 -5.72 -26.37 -13.41
N PRO A 400 -5.42 -27.00 -12.25
CA PRO A 400 -4.62 -26.33 -11.22
C PRO A 400 -3.29 -25.94 -11.85
N LEU A 401 -2.96 -24.64 -11.77
CA LEU A 401 -1.68 -24.13 -12.23
C LEU A 401 -0.58 -24.83 -11.43
N ASP A 402 0.23 -25.63 -12.13
CA ASP A 402 1.46 -26.20 -11.57
C ASP A 402 2.35 -25.08 -11.03
N PHE A 403 2.98 -25.39 -9.90
CA PHE A 403 3.80 -24.50 -9.07
C PHE A 403 4.82 -23.67 -9.87
N SER A 404 4.69 -22.33 -9.85
CA SER A 404 5.78 -21.41 -10.17
C SER A 404 5.99 -20.42 -9.01
N TYR A 405 7.25 -20.22 -8.61
CA TYR A 405 7.66 -19.39 -7.47
C TYR A 405 7.58 -17.87 -7.73
N GLY A 406 6.86 -17.45 -8.78
CA GLY A 406 6.66 -16.03 -9.13
C GLY A 406 5.58 -15.31 -8.32
N LYS A 407 4.69 -16.05 -7.64
CA LYS A 407 3.56 -15.48 -6.88
C LYS A 407 3.86 -15.48 -5.37
N TRP A 408 4.39 -14.36 -4.86
CA TRP A 408 4.85 -14.21 -3.48
C TRP A 408 3.73 -14.13 -2.44
N ALA A 409 2.53 -13.69 -2.83
CA ALA A 409 1.33 -13.72 -1.99
C ALA A 409 0.45 -14.91 -2.39
N ARG A 410 0.44 -15.96 -1.58
CA ARG A 410 -0.48 -17.09 -1.73
C ARG A 410 -1.73 -16.84 -0.90
N PHE A 411 -2.88 -17.17 -1.46
CA PHE A 411 -4.15 -17.10 -0.75
C PHE A 411 -4.07 -17.83 0.60
N GLY A 412 -4.42 -17.15 1.68
CA GLY A 412 -4.44 -17.69 3.04
C GLY A 412 -3.08 -17.92 3.70
N VAL A 413 -1.94 -17.65 3.02
CA VAL A 413 -0.62 -17.80 3.64
C VAL A 413 -0.23 -16.49 4.35
N PRO A 414 0.01 -16.51 5.67
CA PRO A 414 0.40 -15.30 6.38
C PRO A 414 1.78 -14.80 5.92
N MET A 415 1.82 -13.52 5.60
CA MET A 415 3.00 -12.79 5.15
C MET A 415 3.45 -11.84 6.26
N LEU A 416 4.68 -12.02 6.73
CA LEU A 416 5.34 -11.05 7.59
C LEU A 416 5.83 -9.89 6.73
N VAL A 417 5.64 -8.66 7.16
CA VAL A 417 6.15 -7.46 6.52
C VAL A 417 7.12 -6.76 7.46
N SER A 418 8.31 -6.40 6.96
CA SER A 418 9.30 -5.62 7.70
C SER A 418 9.65 -4.32 6.98
N ALA A 419 9.87 -3.27 7.76
CA ALA A 419 10.27 -1.95 7.26
C ALA A 419 11.13 -1.20 8.28
N GLY A 420 11.89 -0.21 7.79
CA GLY A 420 12.72 0.62 8.66
C GLY A 420 13.44 1.75 7.93
N ASP A 421 14.65 2.06 8.40
CA ASP A 421 15.40 3.26 8.02
C ASP A 421 15.97 3.23 6.59
N ASP A 422 16.01 2.04 5.98
CA ASP A 422 16.33 1.93 4.56
C ASP A 422 15.15 2.20 3.63
N ALA A 423 14.01 2.64 4.17
CA ALA A 423 12.78 2.99 3.45
C ALA A 423 12.14 1.84 2.64
N LYS A 424 12.68 0.62 2.74
CA LYS A 424 12.25 -0.58 2.02
C LYS A 424 11.16 -1.33 2.76
N LEU A 425 10.34 -2.04 1.97
CA LEU A 425 9.34 -2.97 2.45
C LEU A 425 9.70 -4.37 1.97
N PHE A 426 9.90 -5.30 2.91
CA PHE A 426 10.15 -6.70 2.60
C PHE A 426 9.02 -7.58 3.12
N ALA A 427 8.61 -8.57 2.32
CA ALA A 427 7.62 -9.56 2.69
C ALA A 427 8.24 -10.97 2.79
N TYR A 428 7.87 -11.71 3.83
CA TYR A 428 8.35 -13.07 4.12
C TYR A 428 7.17 -14.00 4.28
N SER A 429 7.28 -15.23 3.78
CA SER A 429 6.33 -16.28 4.16
C SER A 429 6.55 -16.62 5.64
N ALA A 430 5.54 -16.42 6.49
CA ALA A 430 5.68 -16.75 7.91
C ALA A 430 5.84 -18.26 8.15
N GLN A 431 5.35 -19.09 7.22
CA GLN A 431 5.48 -20.55 7.28
C GLN A 431 6.87 -21.02 6.85
N GLU A 432 7.42 -20.42 5.79
CA GLU A 432 8.67 -20.83 5.12
C GLU A 432 9.80 -19.79 5.27
N PHE A 433 9.81 -19.08 6.41
CA PHE A 433 10.64 -17.91 6.67
C PHE A 433 12.13 -18.05 6.32
N THR A 434 12.77 -19.17 6.70
CA THR A 434 14.21 -19.41 6.46
C THR A 434 14.49 -20.09 5.13
N ARG A 435 13.46 -20.57 4.42
CA ARG A 435 13.64 -21.38 3.21
C ARG A 435 13.85 -20.52 1.97
N PHE A 436 13.33 -19.29 1.95
CA PHE A 436 13.38 -18.40 0.79
C PHE A 436 13.84 -17.00 1.18
N SER A 437 14.48 -16.32 0.22
CA SER A 437 14.77 -14.89 0.37
C SER A 437 13.47 -14.09 0.46
N PRO A 438 13.43 -12.98 1.20
CA PRO A 438 12.26 -12.12 1.25
C PRO A 438 12.00 -11.44 -0.09
N HIS A 439 10.73 -11.11 -0.32
CA HIS A 439 10.30 -10.33 -1.46
C HIS A 439 10.49 -8.83 -1.20
N ASP A 440 11.27 -8.13 -2.02
CA ASP A 440 11.31 -6.65 -2.03
C ASP A 440 10.01 -6.10 -2.63
N VAL A 441 9.04 -5.78 -1.79
CA VAL A 441 7.69 -5.35 -2.18
C VAL A 441 7.75 -4.09 -3.06
N CYS A 442 8.63 -3.16 -2.71
CA CYS A 442 8.78 -1.90 -3.42
C CYS A 442 10.26 -1.66 -3.77
N PRO A 443 10.70 -2.05 -4.98
CA PRO A 443 12.05 -1.79 -5.45
C PRO A 443 12.42 -0.30 -5.53
N ALA A 444 11.41 0.55 -5.76
CA ALA A 444 11.56 2.00 -5.85
C ALA A 444 10.56 2.73 -4.91
N PRO A 445 10.78 2.72 -3.58
CA PRO A 445 9.91 3.40 -2.62
C PRO A 445 9.85 4.91 -2.90
N GLN A 446 8.69 5.53 -2.63
CA GLN A 446 8.40 6.94 -2.91
C GLN A 446 8.97 7.40 -4.27
N ARG A 447 8.61 6.66 -5.32
CA ARG A 447 9.06 6.95 -6.68
C ARG A 447 8.80 8.41 -7.04
N VAL A 448 9.85 9.09 -7.49
CA VAL A 448 9.82 10.50 -7.89
C VAL A 448 8.92 10.66 -9.13
N PRO A 449 7.83 11.45 -9.07
CA PRO A 449 7.00 11.70 -10.24
C PRO A 449 7.80 12.43 -11.32
N MET A 450 7.74 11.93 -12.55
CA MET A 450 8.46 12.49 -13.69
C MET A 450 7.55 12.56 -14.92
N GLN A 451 7.69 13.64 -15.68
CA GLN A 451 7.01 13.82 -16.97
C GLN A 451 8.03 14.21 -18.04
N LEU A 452 8.11 13.42 -19.11
CA LEU A 452 8.96 13.72 -20.26
C LEU A 452 8.14 14.46 -21.32
N VAL A 453 8.62 15.63 -21.72
CA VAL A 453 8.06 16.42 -22.82
C VAL A 453 9.10 16.48 -23.94
N VAL A 454 8.74 15.95 -25.10
CA VAL A 454 9.59 15.91 -26.30
C VAL A 454 9.16 16.99 -27.28
N ASN A 455 10.08 17.40 -28.17
CA ASN A 455 9.81 18.38 -29.24
C ASN A 455 9.25 19.72 -28.75
N THR A 456 9.83 20.27 -27.67
CA THR A 456 9.37 21.54 -27.10
C THR A 456 9.53 22.72 -28.07
N ARG A 457 8.82 23.82 -27.83
CA ARG A 457 8.94 25.08 -28.60
C ARG A 457 10.36 25.65 -28.58
N PHE A 458 11.20 25.24 -27.62
CA PHE A 458 12.57 25.70 -27.46
C PHE A 458 13.55 24.84 -28.26
N SER A 459 13.59 25.04 -29.57
CA SER A 459 14.52 24.36 -30.49
C SER A 459 14.44 22.82 -30.43
N GLN A 460 13.23 22.27 -30.22
CA GLN A 460 12.99 20.81 -30.13
C GLN A 460 13.77 20.11 -29.01
N THR A 461 14.21 20.85 -27.98
CA THR A 461 14.85 20.27 -26.81
C THR A 461 13.84 19.39 -26.06
N SER A 462 14.27 18.25 -25.55
CA SER A 462 13.42 17.43 -24.66
C SER A 462 13.60 17.88 -23.22
N PHE A 463 12.50 18.07 -22.49
CA PHE A 463 12.50 18.37 -21.06
C PHE A 463 11.98 17.21 -20.24
N LEU A 464 12.59 17.02 -19.08
CA LEU A 464 12.13 16.11 -18.04
C LEU A 464 11.76 16.96 -16.82
N LEU A 465 10.47 16.98 -16.49
CA LEU A 465 9.98 17.54 -15.24
C LEU A 465 10.17 16.50 -14.14
N VAL A 466 10.78 16.88 -13.03
CA VAL A 466 11.05 16.01 -11.87
C VAL A 466 10.49 16.67 -10.61
N GLN A 467 9.55 15.99 -9.94
CA GLN A 467 8.91 16.48 -8.72
C GLN A 467 9.61 15.93 -7.48
N ALA A 468 10.30 16.79 -6.73
CA ALA A 468 10.73 16.48 -5.38
C ALA A 468 9.64 16.86 -4.36
N SER A 469 9.83 16.49 -3.09
CA SER A 469 8.85 16.76 -2.02
C SER A 469 8.52 18.24 -1.86
N TYR A 470 9.49 19.14 -2.07
CA TYR A 470 9.34 20.59 -1.80
C TYR A 470 9.81 21.49 -2.94
N TRP A 471 10.25 20.93 -4.05
CA TRP A 471 10.67 21.70 -5.22
C TRP A 471 10.41 20.91 -6.49
N LEU A 472 10.44 21.62 -7.62
CA LEU A 472 10.17 21.10 -8.94
C LEU A 472 11.33 21.48 -9.86
N ASP A 473 11.92 20.49 -10.51
CA ASP A 473 13.05 20.66 -11.41
C ASP A 473 12.64 20.42 -12.87
N VAL A 474 13.03 21.34 -13.75
CA VAL A 474 12.95 21.16 -15.20
C VAL A 474 14.36 20.88 -15.69
N LEU A 475 14.57 19.69 -16.25
CA LEU A 475 15.86 19.24 -16.77
C LEU A 475 15.81 19.16 -18.30
N SER A 476 16.83 19.67 -18.98
CA SER A 476 17.04 19.40 -20.41
C SER A 476 17.72 18.07 -20.62
N VAL A 477 17.13 17.21 -21.44
CA VAL A 477 17.68 15.89 -21.79
C VAL A 477 18.43 16.03 -23.11
N ARG A 478 19.74 15.74 -23.10
CA ARG A 478 20.57 15.67 -24.30
C ARG A 478 21.10 14.27 -24.50
N VAL A 479 20.98 13.82 -25.73
CA VAL A 479 21.45 12.52 -26.19
C VAL A 479 22.65 12.75 -27.11
N PRO A 480 23.74 11.98 -26.96
CA PRO A 480 24.91 12.14 -27.82
C PRO A 480 24.59 11.75 -29.27
N ASP A 481 24.97 12.62 -30.20
CA ASP A 481 24.75 12.46 -31.63
C ASP A 481 25.83 11.53 -32.21
N VAL A 482 25.75 10.23 -31.88
CA VAL A 482 26.74 9.26 -32.34
C VAL A 482 26.32 8.72 -33.70
N GLY A 483 27.05 9.14 -34.75
CA GLY A 483 26.84 8.70 -36.12
C GLY A 483 26.72 7.18 -36.26
N SER A 484 25.63 6.71 -36.89
CA SER A 484 25.40 5.34 -37.37
C SER A 484 25.70 4.15 -36.43
N GLY A 485 25.95 4.38 -35.13
CA GLY A 485 26.18 3.33 -34.14
C GLY A 485 24.87 2.71 -33.66
N SER A 486 24.78 1.38 -33.68
CA SER A 486 23.57 0.58 -33.44
C SER A 486 23.24 0.33 -31.95
N TYR A 487 23.95 0.93 -30.99
CA TYR A 487 23.85 0.57 -29.58
C TYR A 487 23.63 1.85 -28.77
N GLY A 488 22.54 1.90 -27.97
CA GLY A 488 22.19 3.06 -27.15
C GLY A 488 23.29 3.50 -26.17
N GLY A 489 23.07 4.59 -25.41
CA GLY A 489 24.13 5.26 -24.64
C GLY A 489 23.68 5.91 -23.34
N LEU A 490 24.54 6.75 -22.77
CA LEU A 490 24.21 7.56 -21.59
C LEU A 490 23.60 8.90 -22.04
N ALA A 491 22.45 9.25 -21.48
CA ALA A 491 21.86 10.58 -21.63
C ALA A 491 22.43 11.53 -20.58
N THR A 492 22.61 12.80 -20.96
CA THR A 492 23.00 13.86 -20.04
C THR A 492 21.79 14.73 -19.73
N THR A 493 21.57 15.03 -18.45
CA THR A 493 20.50 15.94 -18.00
C THR A 493 21.11 17.20 -17.41
N ASN A 494 20.69 18.39 -17.86
CA ASN A 494 21.15 19.65 -17.30
C ASN A 494 19.96 20.43 -16.70
N LEU A 495 20.12 20.95 -15.49
CA LEU A 495 19.10 21.76 -14.83
C LEU A 495 18.84 23.06 -15.62
N VAL A 496 17.57 23.26 -15.98
CA VAL A 496 17.08 24.45 -16.70
C VAL A 496 16.44 25.43 -15.72
N ALA A 497 15.57 24.92 -14.85
CA ALA A 497 14.81 25.69 -13.88
C ALA A 497 14.56 24.86 -12.63
N ARG A 498 14.63 25.50 -11.45
CA ARG A 498 14.21 24.94 -10.17
C ARG A 498 13.24 25.89 -9.49
N VAL A 499 12.06 25.41 -9.16
CA VAL A 499 11.04 26.18 -8.42
C VAL A 499 10.83 25.52 -7.06
N LYS A 500 11.02 26.28 -5.98
CA LYS A 500 10.74 25.82 -4.62
C LYS A 500 9.31 26.14 -4.23
N SER A 501 8.68 25.21 -3.52
CA SER A 501 7.36 25.42 -2.91
C SER A 501 7.39 26.57 -1.90
N LYS A 502 6.25 27.26 -1.75
CA LYS A 502 6.12 28.35 -0.77
C LYS A 502 6.13 27.76 0.64
N ALA A 503 6.95 28.33 1.53
CA ALA A 503 7.08 27.87 2.93
C ALA A 503 7.44 26.38 3.07
N SER A 504 8.15 25.81 2.09
CA SER A 504 8.56 24.40 2.07
C SER A 504 7.38 23.42 2.25
N ARG A 505 6.22 23.76 1.68
CA ARG A 505 5.04 22.89 1.69
C ARG A 505 5.22 21.72 0.74
N LYS A 506 4.70 20.57 1.14
CA LYS A 506 4.80 19.36 0.32
C LYS A 506 4.02 19.53 -0.99
N ILE A 507 4.67 19.20 -2.10
CA ILE A 507 4.07 19.14 -3.43
C ILE A 507 3.35 17.78 -3.57
N ILE A 508 2.07 17.84 -3.93
CA ILE A 508 1.21 16.65 -4.12
C ILE A 508 1.33 16.16 -5.56
N CYS A 509 1.09 17.06 -6.52
CA CYS A 509 1.14 16.74 -7.95
C CYS A 509 1.79 17.86 -8.75
N SER A 510 2.24 17.53 -9.96
CA SER A 510 2.82 18.46 -10.92
C SER A 510 2.53 18.05 -12.35
N ALA A 511 2.61 19.02 -13.27
CA ALA A 511 2.40 18.79 -14.69
C ALA A 511 3.17 19.81 -15.53
N MET A 512 3.51 19.43 -16.77
CA MET A 512 4.09 20.28 -17.80
C MET A 512 3.27 20.22 -19.09
N SER A 513 3.18 21.35 -19.81
CA SER A 513 2.55 21.43 -21.12
C SER A 513 3.39 20.76 -22.20
N ASN A 514 2.76 20.22 -23.24
CA ASN A 514 3.47 19.61 -24.38
C ASN A 514 4.40 20.59 -25.12
N SER A 515 4.12 21.89 -25.04
CA SER A 515 4.99 22.93 -25.57
C SER A 515 6.29 23.13 -24.78
N GLY A 516 6.34 22.66 -23.53
CA GLY A 516 7.40 22.93 -22.56
C GLY A 516 7.40 24.36 -22.00
N GLU A 517 6.41 25.18 -22.38
CA GLU A 517 6.29 26.58 -21.98
C GLU A 517 5.71 26.74 -20.58
N PHE A 518 4.69 25.95 -20.23
CA PHE A 518 4.03 26.03 -18.94
C PHE A 518 4.31 24.79 -18.11
N PHE A 519 4.50 25.00 -16.82
CA PHE A 519 4.58 23.92 -15.85
C PHE A 519 4.05 24.41 -14.49
N GLY A 520 3.51 23.49 -13.71
CA GLY A 520 2.86 23.83 -12.46
C GLY A 520 2.90 22.69 -11.46
N TYR A 521 2.58 23.03 -10.22
CA TYR A 521 2.41 22.07 -9.15
C TYR A 521 1.27 22.48 -8.24
N SER A 522 0.73 21.53 -7.50
CA SER A 522 -0.19 21.78 -6.40
C SER A 522 0.43 21.34 -5.09
N ASP A 523 0.44 22.25 -4.11
CA ASP A 523 0.75 21.92 -2.72
C ASP A 523 -0.53 21.57 -1.95
N GLN A 524 -0.42 21.29 -0.66
CA GLN A 524 -1.58 20.98 0.21
C GLN A 524 -2.63 22.10 0.27
N ILE A 525 -2.32 23.32 -0.17
CA ILE A 525 -3.20 24.49 -0.04
C ILE A 525 -3.72 24.97 -1.41
N ARG A 526 -2.88 25.10 -2.43
CA ARG A 526 -3.31 25.58 -3.76
C ARG A 526 -2.38 25.21 -4.92
N PRO A 527 -2.90 25.21 -6.16
CA PRO A 527 -2.09 25.12 -7.37
C PRO A 527 -1.29 26.40 -7.63
N SER A 528 -0.14 26.24 -8.27
CA SER A 528 0.73 27.30 -8.76
C SER A 528 1.21 26.98 -10.18
N LEU A 529 1.22 28.01 -11.04
CA LEU A 529 1.59 27.89 -12.44
C LEU A 529 2.76 28.82 -12.79
N PHE A 530 3.68 28.32 -13.62
CA PHE A 530 4.87 29.02 -14.07
C PHE A 530 5.01 28.92 -15.59
N ALA A 531 5.54 29.96 -16.20
CA ALA A 531 5.91 29.98 -17.60
C ALA A 531 7.43 30.11 -17.75
N LEU A 532 8.01 29.21 -18.51
CA LEU A 532 9.40 29.18 -18.92
C LEU A 532 9.57 30.01 -20.19
N SER A 533 10.57 30.89 -20.22
CA SER A 533 10.92 31.63 -21.42
C SER A 533 12.44 31.67 -21.61
N ARG A 534 12.86 31.80 -22.88
CA ARG A 534 14.26 31.93 -23.27
C ARG A 534 14.40 33.08 -24.25
N GLN A 535 15.18 34.10 -23.92
CA GLN A 535 15.44 35.21 -24.83
C GLN A 535 16.40 34.76 -25.93
N ALA A 536 16.14 35.15 -27.18
CA ALA A 536 16.94 34.74 -28.33
C ALA A 536 18.41 35.21 -28.28
N SER A 537 18.70 36.29 -27.53
CA SER A 537 20.04 36.89 -27.39
C SER A 537 20.82 36.44 -26.15
N GLN A 538 20.20 35.72 -25.21
CA GLN A 538 20.85 35.26 -23.97
C GLN A 538 20.68 33.74 -23.79
N SER A 539 21.72 33.07 -23.28
CA SER A 539 21.66 31.64 -22.96
C SER A 539 20.87 31.32 -21.69
N THR A 540 20.36 32.35 -21.00
CA THR A 540 19.71 32.26 -19.70
C THR A 540 18.21 31.99 -19.82
N TRP A 541 17.72 31.11 -18.95
CA TRP A 541 16.30 30.78 -18.82
C TRP A 541 15.65 31.70 -17.78
N THR A 542 14.44 32.17 -18.07
CA THR A 542 13.65 32.98 -17.14
C THR A 542 12.35 32.27 -16.79
N ILE A 543 11.94 32.40 -15.52
CA ILE A 543 10.72 31.80 -14.99
C ILE A 543 9.80 32.94 -14.56
N SER A 544 8.57 32.94 -15.05
CA SER A 544 7.53 33.89 -14.65
C SER A 544 6.38 33.16 -13.99
N LYS A 545 5.92 33.64 -12.83
CA LYS A 545 4.74 33.07 -12.15
C LYS A 545 3.47 33.60 -12.80
N ARG A 546 2.54 32.71 -13.16
CA ARG A 546 1.21 33.06 -13.66
C ARG A 546 0.20 32.99 -12.53
N GLN A 547 -0.66 34.00 -12.44
CA GLN A 547 -1.67 34.07 -11.39
C GLN A 547 -2.91 33.28 -11.80
N LEU A 548 -3.13 32.14 -11.14
CA LEU A 548 -4.35 31.35 -11.30
C LEU A 548 -5.54 32.01 -10.57
N PRO A 549 -6.80 31.66 -10.93
CA PRO A 549 -7.99 32.05 -10.20
C PRO A 549 -7.87 31.77 -8.69
N GLN A 550 -8.41 32.65 -7.85
CA GLN A 550 -8.20 32.58 -6.39
C GLN A 550 -8.95 31.42 -5.72
N ASP A 551 -10.08 30.99 -6.28
CA ASP A 551 -10.98 30.00 -5.67
C ASP A 551 -10.63 28.54 -6.00
N LEU A 552 -9.44 28.27 -6.54
CA LEU A 552 -9.02 26.92 -6.89
C LEU A 552 -8.51 26.16 -5.67
N PRO A 553 -9.09 24.99 -5.33
CA PRO A 553 -8.60 24.15 -4.24
C PRO A 553 -7.26 23.51 -4.57
N SER A 554 -6.54 23.04 -3.55
CA SER A 554 -5.42 22.11 -3.73
C SER A 554 -5.84 20.89 -4.55
N ALA A 555 -4.89 20.31 -5.27
CA ALA A 555 -5.17 19.33 -6.30
C ALA A 555 -4.40 18.03 -6.05
N HIS A 556 -5.09 16.91 -6.27
CA HIS A 556 -4.49 15.57 -6.24
C HIS A 556 -3.86 15.19 -7.58
N SER A 557 -4.34 15.78 -8.68
CA SER A 557 -3.80 15.55 -10.02
C SER A 557 -3.93 16.81 -10.88
N MET A 558 -2.96 17.02 -11.79
CA MET A 558 -2.95 18.11 -12.75
C MET A 558 -2.57 17.56 -14.12
N ALA A 559 -3.17 18.09 -15.18
CA ALA A 559 -2.84 17.72 -16.55
C ALA A 559 -3.05 18.91 -17.49
N PHE A 560 -2.28 18.98 -18.57
CA PHE A 560 -2.53 19.93 -19.66
C PHE A 560 -3.27 19.22 -20.79
N THR A 561 -4.09 19.96 -21.53
CA THR A 561 -4.58 19.48 -22.83
C THR A 561 -3.42 19.37 -23.82
N SER A 562 -3.56 18.50 -24.82
CA SER A 562 -2.46 18.18 -25.75
C SER A 562 -1.97 19.41 -26.54
N ASP A 563 -2.87 20.36 -26.82
CA ASP A 563 -2.59 21.67 -27.43
C ASP A 563 -1.85 22.65 -26.50
N GLY A 564 -1.81 22.37 -25.18
CA GLY A 564 -1.21 23.23 -24.16
C GLY A 564 -1.99 24.51 -23.87
N VAL A 565 -3.28 24.59 -24.24
CA VAL A 565 -4.12 25.79 -24.07
C VAL A 565 -4.90 25.76 -22.75
N ARG A 566 -5.28 24.57 -22.27
CA ARG A 566 -6.08 24.41 -21.04
C ARG A 566 -5.31 23.63 -19.98
N LEU A 567 -5.50 24.04 -18.73
CA LEU A 567 -5.01 23.35 -17.53
C LEU A 567 -6.18 22.69 -16.82
N LEU A 568 -6.07 21.39 -16.59
CA LEU A 568 -7.03 20.56 -15.88
C LEU A 568 -6.53 20.30 -14.46
N ILE A 569 -7.37 20.55 -13.46
CA ILE A 569 -7.03 20.45 -12.04
C ILE A 569 -8.08 19.60 -11.34
N ALA A 570 -7.67 18.43 -10.83
CA ALA A 570 -8.50 17.59 -9.97
C ALA A 570 -8.40 18.06 -8.52
N GLY A 571 -9.38 18.83 -8.06
CA GLY A 571 -9.44 19.42 -6.74
C GLY A 571 -9.67 18.40 -5.62
N HIS A 572 -9.22 18.73 -4.41
CA HIS A 572 -9.47 17.92 -3.23
C HIS A 572 -10.95 17.89 -2.81
N ASP A 573 -11.75 18.84 -3.30
CA ASP A 573 -13.19 18.92 -3.14
C ASP A 573 -13.96 17.98 -4.09
N ARG A 574 -13.23 17.13 -4.82
CA ARG A 574 -13.75 16.06 -5.70
C ARG A 574 -14.40 16.61 -6.97
N ARG A 575 -13.87 17.74 -7.47
CA ARG A 575 -14.28 18.35 -8.74
C ARG A 575 -13.09 18.51 -9.67
N ILE A 576 -13.35 18.57 -10.98
CA ILE A 576 -12.30 18.84 -11.98
C ILE A 576 -12.51 20.22 -12.57
N TYR A 577 -11.53 21.09 -12.42
CA TYR A 577 -11.56 22.46 -12.93
C TYR A 577 -10.80 22.56 -14.24
N VAL A 578 -11.38 23.26 -15.22
CA VAL A 578 -10.79 23.55 -16.52
C VAL A 578 -10.45 25.04 -16.56
N VAL A 579 -9.15 25.36 -16.61
CA VAL A 579 -8.65 26.73 -16.64
C VAL A 579 -8.05 27.04 -18.00
N ASP A 580 -8.45 28.16 -18.59
CA ASP A 580 -7.83 28.68 -19.81
C ASP A 580 -6.48 29.33 -19.51
N LEU A 581 -5.45 29.04 -20.30
CA LEU A 581 -4.10 29.59 -20.09
C LEU A 581 -3.87 30.92 -20.81
N GLY A 582 -4.73 31.29 -21.76
CA GLY A 582 -4.69 32.60 -22.41
C GLY A 582 -5.13 33.71 -21.45
N ASP A 583 -6.36 33.60 -20.97
CA ASP A 583 -6.99 34.59 -20.09
C ASP A 583 -6.80 34.30 -18.60
N LEU A 584 -6.29 33.12 -18.23
CA LEU A 584 -6.16 32.65 -16.84
C LEU A 584 -7.49 32.64 -16.06
N LYS A 585 -8.58 32.30 -16.76
CA LYS A 585 -9.93 32.21 -16.19
C LYS A 585 -10.41 30.77 -16.09
N LEU A 586 -11.26 30.52 -15.10
CA LEU A 586 -11.99 29.27 -14.98
C LEU A 586 -13.02 29.17 -16.10
N LEU A 587 -12.91 28.17 -16.96
CA LEU A 587 -13.87 27.88 -18.03
C LEU A 587 -15.03 27.03 -17.52
N HIS A 588 -14.71 25.98 -16.77
CA HIS A 588 -15.70 24.97 -16.38
C HIS A 588 -15.27 24.15 -15.17
N THR A 589 -16.27 23.55 -14.51
CA THR A 589 -16.08 22.65 -13.37
C THR A 589 -16.91 21.39 -13.59
N PHE A 590 -16.25 20.26 -13.79
CA PHE A 590 -16.91 18.96 -13.84
C PHE A 590 -17.25 18.45 -12.43
N ILE A 591 -18.47 17.98 -12.28
CA ILE A 591 -18.96 17.23 -11.12
C ILE A 591 -19.08 15.77 -11.57
N LEU A 592 -18.53 14.85 -10.78
CA LEU A 592 -18.53 13.44 -11.10
C LEU A 592 -19.86 12.80 -10.73
N CYS A 593 -20.40 11.97 -11.61
CA CYS A 593 -21.64 11.22 -11.37
C CYS A 593 -21.47 9.76 -11.79
N ARG A 594 -21.99 8.79 -11.02
CA ARG A 594 -21.99 7.36 -11.41
C ARG A 594 -23.17 6.98 -12.30
N GLY A 595 -24.29 7.69 -12.22
CA GLY A 595 -25.46 7.50 -13.09
C GLY A 595 -26.30 8.75 -13.32
N GLU A 596 -27.27 8.68 -14.26
CA GLU A 596 -28.16 9.81 -14.60
C GLU A 596 -29.14 10.20 -13.46
N ASN A 597 -29.38 9.29 -12.51
CA ASN A 597 -30.33 9.47 -11.40
C ASN A 597 -29.67 9.97 -10.09
N ASP A 598 -28.35 10.15 -10.02
CA ASP A 598 -27.63 10.60 -8.81
C ASP A 598 -27.73 12.13 -8.55
N LYS A 599 -28.81 12.78 -9.01
CA LYS A 599 -29.06 14.20 -8.69
C LYS A 599 -29.50 14.42 -7.24
N ASP A 600 -29.93 13.36 -6.55
CA ASP A 600 -30.22 13.37 -5.11
C ASP A 600 -28.96 12.96 -4.32
N GLY A 601 -28.27 13.96 -3.79
CA GLY A 601 -26.95 13.92 -3.15
C GLY A 601 -26.75 12.92 -2.00
N SER A 602 -26.66 11.62 -2.30
CA SER A 602 -26.49 10.57 -1.29
C SER A 602 -25.26 9.66 -1.47
N LEU A 603 -24.49 9.80 -2.56
CA LEU A 603 -23.22 9.09 -2.73
C LEU A 603 -22.11 10.08 -3.08
N GLU A 604 -21.19 10.30 -2.15
CA GLU A 604 -19.99 11.10 -2.41
C GLU A 604 -19.02 10.31 -3.30
N GLU A 605 -18.42 10.96 -4.29
CA GLU A 605 -17.43 10.33 -5.17
C GLU A 605 -16.00 10.50 -4.62
N PRO A 606 -15.13 9.49 -4.71
CA PRO A 606 -13.75 9.60 -4.22
C PRO A 606 -12.89 10.54 -5.10
N PRO A 607 -11.79 11.11 -4.56
CA PRO A 607 -10.92 12.03 -5.29
C PRO A 607 -10.26 11.43 -6.54
N ILE A 608 -10.10 12.25 -7.58
CA ILE A 608 -9.34 11.92 -8.80
C ILE A 608 -7.84 12.04 -8.55
N THR A 609 -7.10 10.97 -8.85
CA THR A 609 -5.64 10.90 -8.63
C THR A 609 -4.84 10.79 -9.93
N LYS A 610 -5.46 10.36 -11.03
CA LYS A 610 -4.81 10.27 -12.35
C LYS A 610 -5.72 10.87 -13.43
N MET A 611 -5.12 11.58 -14.37
CA MET A 611 -5.83 12.15 -15.52
C MET A 611 -5.00 11.93 -16.79
N PHE A 612 -5.68 11.58 -17.89
CA PHE A 612 -5.07 11.42 -19.21
C PHE A 612 -5.88 12.18 -20.25
N THR A 613 -5.21 12.89 -21.15
CA THR A 613 -5.83 13.67 -22.22
C THR A 613 -5.54 13.05 -23.58
N SER A 614 -6.51 13.07 -24.48
CA SER A 614 -6.32 12.63 -25.86
C SER A 614 -5.49 13.64 -26.66
N SER A 615 -4.80 13.15 -27.69
CA SER A 615 -3.89 13.98 -28.51
C SER A 615 -4.62 15.09 -29.29
N ASP A 616 -5.91 14.92 -29.57
CA ASP A 616 -6.78 15.87 -30.25
C ASP A 616 -7.57 16.79 -29.31
N CYS A 617 -7.37 16.67 -28.00
CA CYS A 617 -8.04 17.47 -26.97
C CYS A 617 -9.56 17.29 -26.91
N GLN A 618 -10.12 16.18 -27.41
CA GLN A 618 -11.54 15.86 -27.30
C GLN A 618 -11.88 15.13 -26.00
N TRP A 619 -11.02 14.24 -25.53
CA TRP A 619 -11.30 13.35 -24.40
C TRP A 619 -10.40 13.61 -23.20
N LEU A 620 -11.00 13.48 -22.02
CA LEU A 620 -10.33 13.45 -20.73
C LEU A 620 -10.77 12.17 -20.00
N ALA A 621 -9.82 11.30 -19.68
CA ALA A 621 -10.02 10.18 -18.77
C ALA A 621 -9.53 10.59 -17.38
N ALA A 622 -10.43 10.62 -16.39
CA ALA A 622 -10.15 10.89 -15.00
C ALA A 622 -10.38 9.63 -14.17
N ILE A 623 -9.41 9.26 -13.33
CA ILE A 623 -9.43 8.02 -12.57
C ILE A 623 -9.33 8.34 -11.08
N ASN A 624 -10.26 7.80 -10.30
CA ASN A 624 -10.29 8.02 -8.87
C ASN A 624 -9.22 7.18 -8.14
N CYS A 625 -9.03 7.47 -6.85
CA CYS A 625 -8.03 6.81 -6.01
C CYS A 625 -8.25 5.29 -5.88
N PHE A 626 -9.44 4.79 -6.18
CA PHE A 626 -9.82 3.40 -6.08
C PHE A 626 -9.80 2.65 -7.42
N GLY A 627 -9.78 3.35 -8.55
CA GLY A 627 -9.72 2.79 -9.89
C GLY A 627 -11.00 2.88 -10.73
N ASP A 628 -12.06 3.59 -10.29
CA ASP A 628 -13.16 3.90 -11.21
C ASP A 628 -12.73 4.99 -12.20
N ILE A 629 -13.31 4.93 -13.40
CA ILE A 629 -12.90 5.73 -14.55
C ILE A 629 -14.08 6.58 -15.02
N TYR A 630 -13.83 7.86 -15.20
CA TYR A 630 -14.79 8.85 -15.70
C TYR A 630 -14.21 9.45 -16.96
N ILE A 631 -14.97 9.37 -18.05
CA ILE A 631 -14.62 9.96 -19.33
C ILE A 631 -15.43 11.23 -19.52
N PHE A 632 -14.76 12.33 -19.83
CA PHE A 632 -15.35 13.61 -20.16
C PHE A 632 -15.05 14.00 -21.60
N SER A 633 -16.03 14.57 -22.28
CA SER A 633 -15.84 15.28 -23.54
C SER A 633 -15.47 16.73 -23.23
N LEU A 634 -14.28 17.15 -23.63
CA LEU A 634 -13.76 18.50 -23.44
C LEU A 634 -14.37 19.52 -24.42
N GLU A 635 -15.03 19.02 -25.48
CA GLU A 635 -15.77 19.82 -26.46
C GLU A 635 -17.17 20.15 -25.95
N THR A 636 -17.93 19.14 -25.52
CA THR A 636 -19.30 19.33 -24.99
C THR A 636 -19.33 19.74 -23.52
N GLN A 637 -18.19 19.60 -22.82
CA GLN A 637 -18.04 19.83 -21.39
C GLN A 637 -19.06 19.07 -20.55
N ARG A 638 -19.22 17.79 -20.88
CA ARG A 638 -20.07 16.85 -20.15
C ARG A 638 -19.34 15.53 -19.91
N GLN A 639 -19.76 14.84 -18.84
CA GLN A 639 -19.39 13.45 -18.66
C GLN A 639 -19.99 12.63 -19.80
N HIS A 640 -19.14 11.87 -20.47
CA HIS A 640 -19.53 11.02 -21.58
C HIS A 640 -19.76 9.57 -21.11
N TRP A 641 -18.91 9.05 -20.25
CA TRP A 641 -18.98 7.64 -19.84
C TRP A 641 -18.42 7.42 -18.44
N PHE A 642 -18.96 6.44 -17.73
CA PHE A 642 -18.48 5.96 -16.44
C PHE A 642 -18.22 4.47 -16.52
N ILE A 643 -17.06 4.04 -16.01
CA ILE A 643 -16.64 2.65 -15.94
C ILE A 643 -16.29 2.36 -14.49
N SER A 644 -17.05 1.46 -13.87
CA SER A 644 -16.74 0.98 -12.51
C SER A 644 -15.51 0.08 -12.54
N ARG A 645 -14.82 0.00 -11.40
CA ARG A 645 -13.59 -0.76 -11.19
C ARG A 645 -13.57 -2.12 -11.90
N LEU A 646 -12.56 -2.31 -12.75
CA LEU A 646 -12.42 -3.46 -13.63
C LEU A 646 -11.91 -4.67 -12.87
N ASP A 647 -12.79 -5.67 -12.70
CA ASP A 647 -12.51 -6.91 -11.95
C ASP A 647 -12.04 -6.68 -10.51
N GLY A 648 -12.46 -5.58 -9.88
CA GLY A 648 -12.05 -5.24 -8.52
C GLY A 648 -10.62 -4.69 -8.39
N ALA A 649 -9.86 -4.66 -9.49
CA ALA A 649 -8.49 -4.20 -9.56
C ALA A 649 -8.39 -2.67 -9.77
N SER A 650 -7.40 -2.03 -9.16
CA SER A 650 -7.18 -0.58 -9.31
C SER A 650 -6.37 -0.26 -10.56
N VAL A 651 -6.63 0.89 -11.17
CA VAL A 651 -5.92 1.34 -12.39
C VAL A 651 -4.54 1.91 -12.02
N THR A 652 -3.49 1.35 -12.61
CA THR A 652 -2.09 1.65 -12.28
C THR A 652 -1.47 2.65 -13.24
N ALA A 653 -1.64 2.43 -14.54
CA ALA A 653 -1.18 3.31 -15.61
C ALA A 653 -2.14 3.28 -16.81
N GLY A 654 -2.14 4.34 -17.60
CA GLY A 654 -3.04 4.51 -18.74
C GLY A 654 -2.62 5.62 -19.70
N GLY A 655 -3.36 5.75 -20.79
CA GLY A 655 -3.28 6.91 -21.69
C GLY A 655 -3.88 6.65 -23.06
N PHE A 656 -3.96 7.72 -23.84
CA PHE A 656 -4.44 7.68 -25.23
C PHE A 656 -3.26 7.51 -26.19
N PRO A 657 -3.26 6.49 -27.07
CA PRO A 657 -2.27 6.36 -28.12
C PRO A 657 -2.31 7.57 -29.08
N PRO A 658 -1.16 8.11 -29.52
CA PRO A 658 -1.14 9.23 -30.47
C PRO A 658 -1.74 8.91 -31.85
N GLN A 659 -1.86 7.63 -32.21
CA GLN A 659 -2.40 7.19 -33.50
C GLN A 659 -3.93 7.18 -33.51
N ASP A 660 -4.53 6.74 -32.40
CA ASP A 660 -5.94 6.44 -32.30
C ASP A 660 -6.56 7.25 -31.17
N ARG A 661 -7.36 8.24 -31.57
CA ARG A 661 -7.80 9.34 -30.71
C ARG A 661 -8.89 8.93 -29.74
N ASN A 662 -9.66 7.91 -30.10
CA ASN A 662 -10.78 7.41 -29.32
C ASN A 662 -10.40 6.21 -28.47
N VAL A 663 -9.18 5.67 -28.64
CA VAL A 663 -8.76 4.49 -27.88
C VAL A 663 -8.10 4.89 -26.58
N LEU A 664 -8.62 4.38 -25.46
CA LEU A 664 -8.00 4.49 -24.15
C LEU A 664 -7.41 3.14 -23.75
N ILE A 665 -6.09 3.09 -23.51
CA ILE A 665 -5.40 1.90 -23.01
C ILE A 665 -5.08 2.11 -21.55
N ILE A 666 -5.45 1.15 -20.71
CA ILE A 666 -5.12 1.13 -19.28
C ILE A 666 -4.59 -0.22 -18.84
N THR A 667 -3.91 -0.19 -17.69
CA THR A 667 -3.41 -1.34 -16.96
C THR A 667 -3.91 -1.34 -15.52
N THR A 668 -4.12 -2.52 -14.96
CA THR A 668 -4.62 -2.71 -13.58
C THR A 668 -3.55 -3.28 -12.64
N SER A 669 -3.85 -3.31 -11.34
CA SER A 669 -3.02 -3.90 -10.28
C SER A 669 -2.73 -5.39 -10.46
N SER A 670 -3.55 -6.09 -11.26
CA SER A 670 -3.36 -7.48 -11.66
C SER A 670 -2.51 -7.63 -12.93
N ASN A 671 -1.89 -6.54 -13.42
CA ASN A 671 -1.17 -6.44 -14.69
C ASN A 671 -2.01 -6.85 -15.91
N GLN A 672 -3.33 -6.62 -15.88
CA GLN A 672 -4.19 -6.85 -17.04
C GLN A 672 -4.32 -5.59 -17.89
N PHE A 673 -4.59 -5.77 -19.18
CA PHE A 673 -4.84 -4.69 -20.13
C PHE A 673 -6.32 -4.57 -20.46
N TYR A 674 -6.81 -3.33 -20.46
CA TYR A 674 -8.11 -2.98 -21.02
C TYR A 674 -7.92 -1.84 -22.02
N ILE A 675 -8.46 -2.05 -23.20
CA ILE A 675 -8.46 -1.15 -24.34
C ILE A 675 -9.92 -0.81 -24.58
N PHE A 676 -10.26 0.46 -24.48
CA PHE A 676 -11.61 0.95 -24.66
C PHE A 676 -11.71 1.78 -25.93
N ASP A 677 -12.84 1.62 -26.63
CA ASP A 677 -13.30 2.62 -27.57
C ASP A 677 -14.18 3.61 -26.81
N VAL A 678 -13.63 4.79 -26.59
CA VAL A 678 -14.23 5.83 -25.76
C VAL A 678 -15.43 6.47 -26.44
N GLU A 679 -15.40 6.63 -27.77
CA GLU A 679 -16.50 7.24 -28.52
C GLU A 679 -17.70 6.28 -28.57
N ALA A 680 -17.45 4.99 -28.81
CA ALA A 680 -18.49 3.97 -28.86
C ALA A 680 -18.89 3.41 -27.48
N ARG A 681 -18.27 3.86 -26.39
CA ARG A 681 -18.52 3.40 -25.00
C ARG A 681 -18.45 1.89 -24.81
N GLN A 682 -17.48 1.25 -25.48
CA GLN A 682 -17.36 -0.19 -25.51
C GLN A 682 -15.93 -0.67 -25.23
N LEU A 683 -15.81 -1.92 -24.80
CA LEU A 683 -14.52 -2.57 -24.71
C LEU A 683 -14.03 -2.89 -26.13
N GLY A 684 -12.78 -2.53 -26.44
CA GLY A 684 -12.18 -2.77 -27.75
C GLY A 684 -12.00 -4.27 -28.05
N GLU A 685 -12.04 -4.62 -29.33
CA GLU A 685 -12.01 -6.02 -29.80
C GLU A 685 -10.82 -6.81 -29.25
N TRP A 686 -9.63 -6.19 -29.21
CA TRP A 686 -8.43 -6.83 -28.66
C TRP A 686 -8.62 -7.25 -27.21
N SER A 687 -9.25 -6.40 -26.38
CA SER A 687 -9.47 -6.71 -24.96
C SER A 687 -10.54 -7.79 -24.77
N MET A 688 -11.60 -7.76 -25.59
CA MET A 688 -12.61 -8.83 -25.61
C MET A 688 -12.00 -10.21 -25.90
N GLN A 689 -10.94 -10.26 -26.70
CA GLN A 689 -10.27 -11.51 -27.10
C GLN A 689 -9.13 -11.91 -26.15
N HIS A 690 -8.36 -10.94 -25.64
CA HIS A 690 -7.03 -11.20 -25.08
C HIS A 690 -6.82 -10.82 -23.62
N SER A 691 -7.70 -10.01 -22.99
CA SER A 691 -7.47 -9.50 -21.62
C SER A 691 -7.28 -10.60 -20.58
N PHE A 692 -7.83 -11.80 -20.80
CA PHE A 692 -7.69 -12.93 -19.86
C PHE A 692 -6.88 -14.09 -20.43
N THR A 693 -6.26 -13.92 -21.60
CA THR A 693 -5.50 -14.93 -22.34
C THR A 693 -4.11 -14.42 -22.72
N LEU A 694 -3.52 -13.57 -21.87
CA LEU A 694 -2.15 -13.11 -22.03
C LEU A 694 -1.14 -14.26 -21.89
N PRO A 695 0.03 -14.22 -22.57
CA PRO A 695 1.03 -15.29 -22.50
C PRO A 695 1.54 -15.49 -21.07
N ARG A 696 1.86 -16.74 -20.68
CA ARG A 696 2.37 -17.05 -19.33
C ARG A 696 3.58 -16.21 -18.95
N ARG A 697 4.46 -15.92 -19.93
CA ARG A 697 5.62 -15.03 -19.74
C ARG A 697 5.23 -13.65 -19.20
N TYR A 698 4.12 -13.09 -19.68
CA TYR A 698 3.61 -11.80 -19.23
C TYR A 698 2.77 -11.92 -17.96
N GLN A 699 2.05 -13.04 -17.76
CA GLN A 699 1.39 -13.30 -16.48
C GLN A 699 2.38 -13.36 -15.31
N GLU A 700 3.65 -13.67 -15.55
CA GLU A 700 4.75 -13.61 -14.57
C GLU A 700 5.60 -12.34 -14.68
N PHE A 701 5.05 -11.26 -15.26
CA PHE A 701 5.76 -9.99 -15.41
C PHE A 701 6.29 -9.47 -14.05
N PRO A 702 7.60 -9.18 -13.92
CA PRO A 702 8.17 -8.80 -12.63
C PRO A 702 7.65 -7.46 -12.11
N GLY A 703 6.84 -7.51 -11.06
CA GLY A 703 6.31 -6.33 -10.36
C GLY A 703 5.12 -5.68 -11.07
N GLU A 704 4.57 -4.67 -10.42
CA GLU A 704 3.41 -3.93 -10.92
C GLU A 704 3.78 -3.03 -12.10
N VAL A 705 2.92 -2.98 -13.13
CA VAL A 705 3.05 -1.98 -14.20
C VAL A 705 2.79 -0.59 -13.63
N ILE A 706 3.79 0.29 -13.69
CA ILE A 706 3.75 1.65 -13.12
C ILE A 706 3.68 2.75 -14.18
N GLY A 707 3.77 2.39 -15.47
CA GLY A 707 3.74 3.36 -16.56
C GLY A 707 3.64 2.73 -17.94
N LEU A 708 2.97 3.45 -18.83
CA LEU A 708 2.86 3.17 -20.26
C LEU A 708 3.56 4.27 -21.05
N SER A 709 4.24 3.90 -22.13
CA SER A 709 4.78 4.85 -23.09
C SER A 709 4.41 4.45 -24.51
N PHE A 710 3.75 5.36 -25.21
CA PHE A 710 3.26 5.13 -26.57
C PHE A 710 4.32 5.54 -27.59
N CYS A 711 4.50 4.74 -28.64
CA CYS A 711 5.38 5.10 -29.74
C CYS A 711 4.85 6.39 -30.41
N PRO A 712 5.69 7.42 -30.64
CA PRO A 712 5.24 8.66 -31.28
C PRO A 712 4.97 8.52 -32.79
N SER A 713 5.17 7.34 -33.38
CA SER A 713 4.97 7.12 -34.81
C SER A 713 3.49 6.84 -35.13
N SER A 714 2.89 7.61 -36.04
CA SER A 714 1.49 7.45 -36.47
C SER A 714 1.12 6.07 -37.05
N LYS A 715 2.10 5.20 -37.33
CA LYS A 715 1.90 3.89 -37.98
C LYS A 715 2.09 2.69 -37.05
N SER A 716 2.42 2.92 -35.78
CA SER A 716 2.82 1.87 -34.84
C SER A 716 1.85 1.80 -33.67
N SER A 717 1.16 0.68 -33.51
CA SER A 717 0.35 0.35 -32.32
C SER A 717 1.19 -0.21 -31.16
N SER A 718 2.52 -0.08 -31.24
CA SER A 718 3.42 -0.54 -30.18
C SER A 718 3.42 0.36 -28.95
N VAL A 719 3.31 -0.28 -27.78
CA VAL A 719 3.36 0.32 -26.46
C VAL A 719 4.46 -0.36 -25.65
N VAL A 720 5.25 0.46 -24.95
CA VAL A 720 6.20 -0.05 -23.95
C VAL A 720 5.59 0.13 -22.58
N VAL A 721 5.48 -0.97 -21.85
CA VAL A 721 5.02 -0.98 -20.46
C VAL A 721 6.21 -1.25 -19.56
N HIS A 722 6.23 -0.65 -18.37
CA HIS A 722 7.32 -0.88 -17.43
C HIS A 722 6.84 -0.95 -15.98
N SER A 723 7.54 -1.78 -15.21
CA SER A 723 7.59 -1.76 -13.76
C SER A 723 8.92 -1.15 -13.30
N SER A 724 9.14 -1.12 -11.99
CA SER A 724 10.47 -0.79 -11.44
C SER A 724 11.53 -1.85 -11.73
N ARG A 725 11.12 -3.08 -12.12
CA ARG A 725 12.00 -4.25 -12.31
C ARG A 725 12.13 -4.71 -13.75
N ALA A 726 11.18 -4.38 -14.63
CA ALA A 726 11.19 -4.87 -16.00
C ALA A 726 10.46 -3.92 -16.95
N MET A 727 10.70 -4.08 -18.24
CA MET A 727 9.86 -3.54 -19.31
C MET A 727 9.36 -4.66 -20.20
N CYS A 728 8.23 -4.43 -20.86
CA CYS A 728 7.72 -5.28 -21.92
C CYS A 728 7.32 -4.41 -23.12
N SER A 729 7.72 -4.82 -24.32
CA SER A 729 7.27 -4.21 -25.57
C SER A 729 6.11 -5.01 -26.13
N ILE A 730 4.96 -4.36 -26.28
CA ILE A 730 3.72 -4.97 -26.79
C ILE A 730 3.36 -4.28 -28.10
N ASP A 731 2.93 -5.07 -29.08
CA ASP A 731 2.39 -4.57 -30.34
C ASP A 731 0.96 -5.09 -30.48
N PHE A 732 -0.02 -4.22 -30.24
CA PHE A 732 -1.44 -4.59 -30.29
C PHE A 732 -1.93 -4.93 -31.71
N GLY A 733 -1.14 -4.61 -32.74
CA GLY A 733 -1.42 -5.03 -34.12
C GLY A 733 -0.96 -6.45 -34.45
N LYS A 734 -0.22 -7.11 -33.54
CA LYS A 734 0.25 -8.49 -33.72
C LYS A 734 -0.59 -9.45 -32.89
N PRO A 735 -0.72 -10.72 -33.34
CA PRO A 735 -1.38 -11.74 -32.55
C PRO A 735 -0.68 -11.92 -31.19
N VAL A 736 -1.45 -12.32 -30.19
CA VAL A 736 -0.91 -12.75 -28.90
C VAL A 736 -0.31 -14.14 -29.09
N ASP A 737 0.95 -14.31 -28.70
CA ASP A 737 1.66 -15.58 -28.86
C ASP A 737 0.96 -16.68 -28.03
N GLU A 738 0.60 -17.80 -28.65
CA GLU A 738 0.16 -18.99 -27.92
C GLU A 738 1.39 -19.68 -27.31
N ASP A 739 1.38 -19.92 -25.99
CA ASP A 739 2.50 -20.56 -25.30
C ASP A 739 2.72 -21.99 -25.85
N GLU A 740 3.81 -22.23 -26.60
CA GLU A 740 4.26 -23.60 -26.87
C GLU A 740 4.75 -24.21 -25.55
N GLU A 741 4.10 -25.29 -25.09
CA GLU A 741 4.35 -25.97 -23.80
C GLU A 741 5.81 -26.46 -23.59
N ASN A 742 6.69 -26.38 -24.59
CA ASN A 742 7.97 -27.07 -24.63
C ASN A 742 9.22 -26.25 -24.22
N GLU A 743 9.15 -24.95 -23.95
CA GLU A 743 10.36 -24.17 -23.61
C GLU A 743 10.71 -24.08 -22.11
N LEU A 744 9.92 -24.68 -21.21
CA LEU A 744 10.05 -24.48 -19.75
C LEU A 744 10.82 -25.57 -18.97
N VAL A 745 11.47 -26.53 -19.65
CA VAL A 745 12.29 -27.55 -18.95
C VAL A 745 13.67 -27.03 -18.51
N ASN A 746 14.14 -25.90 -19.05
CA ASN A 746 15.41 -25.31 -18.61
C ASN A 746 15.17 -24.05 -17.78
N GLY A 747 15.33 -24.18 -16.46
CA GLY A 747 15.18 -23.11 -15.47
C GLY A 747 16.09 -21.89 -15.71
N ALA A 748 15.72 -21.04 -16.65
CA ALA A 748 16.44 -19.83 -17.04
C ALA A 748 15.99 -18.57 -16.29
N LEU A 749 14.90 -18.63 -15.49
CA LEU A 749 14.43 -17.49 -14.71
C LEU A 749 15.25 -17.23 -13.43
N LEU A 750 16.16 -18.14 -13.06
CA LEU A 750 16.93 -18.09 -11.80
C LEU A 750 18.46 -17.96 -11.95
N LYS A 751 18.98 -17.62 -13.15
CA LYS A 751 20.41 -17.32 -13.36
C LYS A 751 20.66 -15.95 -13.99
N PHE A 752 20.05 -14.89 -13.47
CA PHE A 752 20.34 -13.52 -13.90
C PHE A 752 20.58 -12.57 -12.72
N GLN A 753 21.38 -12.99 -11.74
CA GLN A 753 22.13 -12.07 -10.88
C GLN A 753 23.54 -11.91 -11.44
N GLY A 754 23.81 -10.76 -12.04
CA GLY A 754 25.15 -10.34 -12.48
C GLY A 754 25.37 -10.38 -13.99
N LEU A 755 24.84 -9.40 -14.72
CA LEU A 755 25.34 -9.06 -16.05
C LEU A 755 25.95 -7.66 -16.08
N THR A 756 27.22 -7.60 -16.49
CA THR A 756 27.94 -6.38 -16.85
C THR A 756 27.53 -5.90 -18.25
N ASN A 757 27.78 -4.61 -18.56
CA ASN A 757 27.55 -3.98 -19.86
C ASN A 757 28.09 -4.78 -21.08
N MET A 758 29.07 -5.67 -20.87
CA MET A 758 29.65 -6.51 -21.93
C MET A 758 28.74 -7.68 -22.36
N LYS A 759 27.85 -8.21 -21.52
CA LYS A 759 27.00 -9.38 -21.85
C LYS A 759 25.64 -9.03 -22.46
N TRP A 760 25.20 -7.78 -22.36
CA TRP A 760 24.09 -7.24 -23.20
C TRP A 760 24.37 -7.42 -24.70
N LYS A 761 25.65 -7.32 -25.10
CA LYS A 761 26.10 -7.55 -26.48
C LYS A 761 25.96 -9.01 -26.93
N HIS A 762 26.04 -9.96 -26.00
CA HIS A 762 25.91 -11.40 -26.29
C HIS A 762 24.42 -11.82 -26.36
N TRP A 763 23.58 -11.29 -25.49
CA TRP A 763 22.12 -11.52 -25.52
C TRP A 763 21.47 -11.00 -26.82
N LEU A 764 21.86 -9.82 -27.30
CA LEU A 764 21.49 -9.29 -28.62
C LEU A 764 21.97 -10.16 -29.81
N ARG A 765 22.95 -11.04 -29.58
CA ARG A 765 23.55 -11.89 -30.62
C ARG A 765 22.85 -13.25 -30.72
N GLU A 766 22.40 -13.81 -29.59
CA GLU A 766 21.67 -15.09 -29.54
C GLU A 766 20.18 -14.94 -29.91
N ASN A 767 19.53 -13.82 -29.57
CA ASN A 767 18.13 -13.54 -29.96
C ASN A 767 17.95 -13.10 -31.44
N ARG A 768 19.00 -13.17 -32.28
CA ARG A 768 18.89 -12.89 -33.72
C ARG A 768 18.26 -14.03 -34.53
N GLN A 769 18.15 -15.23 -33.95
CA GLN A 769 17.69 -16.43 -34.66
C GLN A 769 16.30 -16.93 -34.23
N SER A 770 15.71 -16.36 -33.17
CA SER A 770 14.35 -16.70 -32.73
C SER A 770 13.32 -15.78 -33.39
N ARG A 771 12.18 -16.34 -33.83
CA ARG A 771 11.02 -15.59 -34.34
C ARG A 771 10.68 -14.46 -33.34
N LYS A 772 10.50 -13.22 -33.83
CA LYS A 772 10.12 -12.08 -32.97
C LYS A 772 8.76 -12.34 -32.32
N SER A 773 8.78 -12.77 -31.07
CA SER A 773 7.59 -12.89 -30.21
C SER A 773 6.95 -11.52 -29.97
N ASN A 774 5.63 -11.50 -29.85
CA ASN A 774 4.93 -10.39 -29.21
C ASN A 774 5.19 -10.52 -27.69
N PHE A 775 5.24 -9.43 -26.91
CA PHE A 775 5.59 -9.45 -25.46
C PHE A 775 7.07 -9.73 -25.12
N ASP A 776 8.00 -8.98 -25.71
CA ASP A 776 9.42 -9.08 -25.35
C ASP A 776 9.69 -8.42 -23.98
N ILE A 777 10.01 -9.24 -22.96
CA ILE A 777 10.29 -8.80 -21.58
C ILE A 777 11.79 -8.62 -21.36
N VAL A 778 12.17 -7.49 -20.76
CA VAL A 778 13.55 -7.17 -20.35
C VAL A 778 13.57 -6.80 -18.87
N VAL A 779 14.34 -7.54 -18.07
CA VAL A 779 14.49 -7.31 -16.62
C VAL A 779 15.64 -6.33 -16.37
N PHE A 780 15.44 -5.42 -15.44
CA PHE A 780 16.42 -4.44 -15.00
C PHE A 780 17.25 -4.96 -13.83
N ARG A 781 18.51 -4.51 -13.80
CA ARG A 781 19.41 -4.75 -12.67
C ARG A 781 19.12 -3.79 -11.52
N ASP A 782 18.96 -2.52 -11.87
CA ASP A 782 18.74 -1.43 -10.93
C ASP A 782 17.29 -0.94 -11.05
N PRO A 783 16.67 -0.44 -9.96
CA PRO A 783 15.32 0.10 -10.01
C PRO A 783 15.18 1.20 -11.07
N VAL A 784 14.21 1.02 -11.97
CA VAL A 784 13.82 2.05 -12.94
C VAL A 784 12.74 2.95 -12.32
N LEU A 785 13.01 4.25 -12.33
CA LEU A 785 12.11 5.28 -11.82
C LEU A 785 11.15 5.79 -12.90
N PHE A 786 11.64 5.90 -14.14
CA PHE A 786 10.85 6.41 -15.26
C PHE A 786 11.34 5.84 -16.59
N MET A 787 10.40 5.65 -17.52
CA MET A 787 10.68 5.30 -18.90
C MET A 787 9.76 6.04 -19.86
N GLY A 788 10.33 6.58 -20.95
CA GLY A 788 9.54 7.31 -21.95
C GLY A 788 10.21 7.39 -23.32
N TYR A 789 9.41 7.36 -24.39
CA TYR A 789 9.90 7.57 -25.75
C TYR A 789 10.50 8.97 -25.95
N LEU A 790 11.73 9.03 -26.48
CA LEU A 790 12.37 10.27 -26.94
C LEU A 790 12.10 10.52 -28.43
N SER A 791 12.07 9.45 -29.22
CA SER A 791 11.76 9.47 -30.65
C SER A 791 11.21 8.11 -31.08
N LYS A 792 10.79 7.97 -32.33
CA LYS A 792 10.32 6.69 -32.90
C LYS A 792 11.29 5.51 -32.75
N HIS A 793 12.58 5.76 -32.50
CA HIS A 793 13.61 4.71 -32.38
C HIS A 793 14.41 4.78 -31.08
N SER A 794 14.06 5.65 -30.14
CA SER A 794 14.83 5.85 -28.91
C SER A 794 13.96 6.04 -27.69
N ILE A 795 14.41 5.48 -26.57
CA ILE A 795 13.72 5.52 -25.29
C ILE A 795 14.66 6.04 -24.21
N LEU A 796 14.18 6.90 -23.32
CA LEU A 796 14.86 7.33 -22.12
C LEU A 796 14.49 6.38 -20.98
N ILE A 797 15.50 5.94 -20.23
CA ILE A 797 15.36 5.14 -19.02
C ILE A 797 16.06 5.91 -17.89
N VAL A 798 15.33 6.24 -16.85
CA VAL A 798 15.89 6.84 -15.63
C VAL A 798 15.97 5.74 -14.58
N ASP A 799 17.18 5.24 -14.34
CA ASP A 799 17.48 4.21 -13.34
C ASP A 799 18.38 4.75 -12.23
N LYS A 800 18.28 4.21 -11.02
CA LYS A 800 19.15 4.60 -9.90
C LYS A 800 19.60 3.36 -9.13
N PRO A 801 20.91 3.06 -9.09
CA PRO A 801 21.40 1.95 -8.29
C PRO A 801 21.06 2.15 -6.81
N TRP A 802 20.44 1.16 -6.19
CA TRP A 802 19.98 1.26 -4.79
C TRP A 802 21.13 1.59 -3.81
N MET A 803 22.33 1.05 -4.07
CA MET A 803 23.51 1.34 -3.24
C MET A 803 23.98 2.80 -3.32
N GLU A 804 23.65 3.55 -4.38
CA GLU A 804 23.89 5.00 -4.42
C GLU A 804 22.88 5.76 -3.55
N VAL A 805 21.63 5.29 -3.50
CA VAL A 805 20.59 5.84 -2.63
C VAL A 805 20.92 5.61 -1.16
N VAL A 806 21.34 4.39 -0.82
CA VAL A 806 21.77 4.02 0.55
C VAL A 806 22.89 4.93 1.06
N LYS A 807 23.82 5.35 0.19
CA LYS A 807 24.90 6.29 0.55
C LYS A 807 24.43 7.73 0.79
N SER A 808 23.20 8.07 0.37
CA SER A 808 22.60 9.39 0.56
C SER A 808 21.80 9.52 1.86
N PHE A 809 21.58 8.40 2.56
CA PHE A 809 20.95 8.41 3.88
C PHE A 809 21.91 8.98 4.92
N ASP A 810 21.33 9.58 5.96
CA ASP A 810 22.09 10.30 6.98
C ASP A 810 22.81 9.35 7.94
N SER A 811 22.26 8.15 8.13
CA SER A 811 22.89 7.04 8.84
C SER A 811 23.69 6.14 7.91
N ALA A 812 24.80 5.61 8.42
CA ALA A 812 25.59 4.62 7.69
C ALA A 812 24.93 3.23 7.79
N PRO A 813 24.99 2.40 6.73
CA PRO A 813 24.44 1.05 6.79
C PRO A 813 25.21 0.20 7.79
N VAL A 814 24.50 -0.74 8.41
CA VAL A 814 25.09 -1.67 9.39
C VAL A 814 26.13 -2.54 8.68
N GLN A 815 27.39 -2.53 9.15
CA GLN A 815 28.48 -3.21 8.47
C GLN A 815 28.18 -4.72 8.25
N ARG A 816 28.51 -5.21 7.06
CA ARG A 816 28.56 -6.64 6.74
C ARG A 816 30.00 -7.10 6.90
N HIS A 817 30.30 -7.91 7.92
CA HIS A 817 31.49 -8.76 7.85
C HIS A 817 31.22 -9.82 6.78
N VAL A 818 31.62 -9.53 5.55
CA VAL A 818 31.68 -10.54 4.49
C VAL A 818 32.91 -11.39 4.80
N PHE A 819 32.71 -12.53 5.46
CA PHE A 819 33.76 -13.54 5.56
C PHE A 819 33.91 -14.23 4.20
N GLY A 820 35.09 -14.09 3.58
CA GLY A 820 35.56 -14.93 2.48
C GLY A 820 35.09 -14.53 1.07
N SER A 821 36.02 -14.00 0.27
CA SER A 821 36.02 -14.10 -1.20
C SER A 821 36.81 -15.32 -1.63
#